data_AF-A0A0A2VWN3-F1
#
_entry.id   AF-A0A0A2VWN3-F1
#
_cell.length_a   1.000
_cell.length_b   1.000
_cell.length_c   1.000
_cell.angle_alpha   90.00
_cell.angle_beta   90.00
_cell.angle_gamma   90.00
#
_symmetry.space_group_name_H-M   'P 1'
#
loop_
_entity.id
_entity.type
_entity.pdbx_description
1 polymer ?
#
loop_
_entity_poly.entity_id
_entity_poly.type
_entity_poly.pdbx_seq_one_letter_code
_entity_poly.pdbx_strand_id
1 'polypeptide(L)'
;MAKTASAVKEAVKETVLGSDDVAGPSSQSRARFTKRAVKDENGELFMGPDEFINAVAPENEDFYLILFRVADRRGQGRVSLSDWHVFENILAKPDAEYEIAFRLFDVERTGNVKYDDFRRLYELNKGPENIPFDWDCEWAKLYIGSRSKRHNLDYPQFSQMLRGLQGERIRQAFQLLDKDGDGYIEPDEFERIILETSKHKLSDHLLNNLHTLCNISKGTKISYANVRAFQNMIKEMDLVEQIIRRAVRGSSDGKITRTEFLHEAAKVTRFSLFTPMEADILFHFASLDEPSGRLGLRDFAKVLDPSWRTPAESLDEALTAIVKATKPAGGSILHSIAQSAYNFGLGSLAGAFGAFMVYPIDLVKTRLQNQRGAQPGQRLYKNSIDCFQKVVKNEGFRGLYSGVLPQLVGVAPEKAIKLTVNDLVRGHFTNKKGEINLWAEIFAGASAGGCQVVFTNPLEIVKIRLQVQGEVAKTVDGAPKRSAMWIVRNLGLVGLYKGASACLLRDVPFSAIYFPTYSHLKKDFFGESPTHKLSILQLLTAGAIAGMPAAYLTTPCDVIKTRLQVEARKGEAQYTGLRHAAKTIWQEEGFRAFFKGGPARIFRSSPQFGFTLAAYEFLQNVLPMPGGQKAELPKMTGGPSETAPVQDTTPFGRSRNALKIILDLDEDFGRAKLPNEQGWKTLPRAIGGGGASQ
;
A
#
# COMPACT_ATOMS: atom_id res chain seq x y z
N MET A 1 -62.99 3.39 1.92
CA MET A 1 -61.84 3.64 2.81
C MET A 1 -61.03 2.38 3.08
N ALA A 2 -61.55 1.32 3.73
CA ALA A 2 -60.74 0.12 4.07
C ALA A 2 -60.03 -0.55 2.88
N LYS A 3 -60.73 -0.81 1.75
CA LYS A 3 -60.10 -1.35 0.53
C LYS A 3 -59.03 -0.41 -0.05
N THR A 4 -59.26 0.90 0.01
CA THR A 4 -58.31 1.92 -0.45
C THR A 4 -57.05 1.94 0.42
N ALA A 5 -57.19 1.81 1.75
CA ALA A 5 -56.07 1.71 2.67
C ALA A 5 -55.29 0.38 2.49
N SER A 6 -55.97 -0.72 2.14
CA SER A 6 -55.32 -1.99 1.79
C SER A 6 -54.50 -1.86 0.50
N ALA A 7 -55.10 -1.32 -0.57
CA ALA A 7 -54.41 -1.12 -1.85
C ALA A 7 -53.24 -0.13 -1.74
N VAL A 8 -53.36 0.91 -0.92
CA VAL A 8 -52.23 1.81 -0.61
C VAL A 8 -51.17 1.10 0.22
N LYS A 9 -51.55 0.22 1.18
CA LYS A 9 -50.56 -0.61 1.90
C LYS A 9 -49.82 -1.57 0.96
N GLU A 10 -50.50 -2.22 0.02
CA GLU A 10 -49.88 -3.12 -0.96
C GLU A 10 -49.01 -2.36 -1.96
N ALA A 11 -49.49 -1.24 -2.52
CA ALA A 11 -48.68 -0.40 -3.42
C ALA A 11 -47.45 0.21 -2.73
N VAL A 12 -47.56 0.60 -1.45
CA VAL A 12 -46.41 1.02 -0.63
C VAL A 12 -45.50 -0.18 -0.33
N LYS A 13 -46.04 -1.38 -0.11
CA LYS A 13 -45.24 -2.60 0.10
C LYS A 13 -44.44 -2.98 -1.16
N GLU A 14 -45.03 -2.88 -2.36
CA GLU A 14 -44.33 -3.07 -3.63
C GLU A 14 -43.28 -1.97 -3.90
N THR A 15 -43.61 -0.69 -3.68
CA THR A 15 -42.67 0.41 -3.93
C THR A 15 -41.55 0.53 -2.88
N VAL A 16 -41.73 -0.03 -1.68
CA VAL A 16 -40.67 -0.10 -0.64
C VAL A 16 -39.82 -1.35 -0.76
N LEU A 17 -40.39 -2.52 -1.10
CA LEU A 17 -39.61 -3.77 -1.22
C LEU A 17 -38.89 -3.90 -2.57
N GLY A 18 -39.30 -3.14 -3.58
CA GLY A 18 -38.85 -3.31 -4.96
C GLY A 18 -39.56 -4.47 -5.66
N SER A 19 -39.70 -4.37 -6.98
CA SER A 19 -40.32 -5.42 -7.80
C SER A 19 -39.54 -6.74 -7.71
N ASP A 20 -40.22 -7.82 -7.35
CA ASP A 20 -39.70 -9.20 -7.44
C ASP A 20 -39.62 -9.72 -8.90
N ASP A 21 -39.80 -8.84 -9.91
CA ASP A 21 -39.64 -9.14 -11.33
C ASP A 21 -38.17 -9.44 -11.67
N VAL A 22 -37.81 -10.71 -11.54
CA VAL A 22 -36.45 -11.21 -11.76
C VAL A 22 -36.07 -11.17 -13.24
N ALA A 23 -35.43 -10.07 -13.65
CA ALA A 23 -34.60 -10.06 -14.85
C ALA A 23 -33.51 -11.15 -14.72
N GLY A 24 -33.42 -12.05 -15.70
CA GLY A 24 -32.56 -13.23 -15.59
C GLY A 24 -31.07 -12.90 -15.31
N PRO A 25 -30.34 -13.79 -14.62
CA PRO A 25 -29.00 -13.49 -14.11
C PRO A 25 -28.05 -13.01 -15.20
N SER A 26 -27.44 -11.85 -14.97
CA SER A 26 -26.58 -11.17 -15.93
C SER A 26 -25.42 -12.06 -16.38
N SER A 27 -24.89 -11.83 -17.58
CA SER A 27 -23.72 -12.56 -18.09
C SER A 27 -22.51 -12.44 -17.14
N GLN A 28 -22.36 -11.29 -16.47
CA GLN A 28 -21.33 -11.06 -15.46
C GLN A 28 -21.58 -11.84 -14.16
N SER A 29 -22.83 -11.89 -13.68
CA SER A 29 -23.26 -12.70 -12.52
C SER A 29 -22.94 -14.18 -12.75
N ARG A 30 -23.38 -14.73 -13.90
CA ARG A 30 -23.09 -16.11 -14.31
C ARG A 30 -21.58 -16.37 -14.42
N ALA A 31 -20.81 -15.45 -14.98
CA ALA A 31 -19.36 -15.60 -15.10
C ALA A 31 -18.65 -15.61 -13.73
N ARG A 32 -19.10 -14.79 -12.77
CA ARG A 32 -18.58 -14.79 -11.39
C ARG A 32 -18.91 -16.10 -10.69
N PHE A 33 -20.16 -16.55 -10.78
CA PHE A 33 -20.58 -17.82 -10.19
C PHE A 33 -19.76 -19.00 -10.74
N THR A 34 -19.74 -19.17 -12.06
CA THR A 34 -19.02 -20.28 -12.72
C THR A 34 -17.51 -20.28 -12.50
N LYS A 35 -16.90 -19.12 -12.17
CA LYS A 35 -15.47 -19.02 -11.86
C LYS A 35 -15.09 -19.67 -10.51
N ARG A 36 -16.03 -19.79 -9.57
CA ARG A 36 -15.78 -20.29 -8.21
C ARG A 36 -16.63 -21.51 -7.83
N ALA A 37 -17.71 -21.79 -8.55
CA ALA A 37 -18.58 -22.95 -8.31
C ALA A 37 -17.88 -24.30 -8.62
N VAL A 38 -18.18 -25.30 -7.80
CA VAL A 38 -17.76 -26.70 -7.92
C VAL A 38 -18.89 -27.50 -8.58
N LYS A 39 -18.55 -28.60 -9.26
CA LYS A 39 -19.55 -29.53 -9.81
C LYS A 39 -19.90 -30.62 -8.81
N ASP A 40 -21.19 -30.90 -8.67
CA ASP A 40 -21.69 -32.06 -7.93
C ASP A 40 -21.55 -33.35 -8.74
N GLU A 41 -21.85 -34.50 -8.12
CA GLU A 41 -21.86 -35.82 -8.76
C GLU A 41 -22.81 -35.88 -9.98
N ASN A 42 -23.87 -35.06 -9.97
CA ASN A 42 -24.83 -34.90 -11.07
C ASN A 42 -24.37 -33.90 -12.16
N GLY A 43 -23.20 -33.28 -12.03
CA GLY A 43 -22.65 -32.29 -12.95
C GLY A 43 -23.19 -30.86 -12.80
N GLU A 44 -24.15 -30.63 -11.90
CA GLU A 44 -24.67 -29.29 -11.56
C GLU A 44 -23.63 -28.45 -10.80
N LEU A 45 -23.63 -27.13 -11.04
CA LEU A 45 -22.70 -26.18 -10.41
C LEU A 45 -23.30 -25.58 -9.13
N PHE A 46 -22.57 -25.68 -8.02
CA PHE A 46 -22.91 -25.10 -6.72
C PHE A 46 -21.69 -24.46 -6.04
N MET A 47 -21.91 -23.61 -5.04
CA MET A 47 -20.85 -23.16 -4.12
C MET A 47 -21.08 -23.73 -2.73
N GLY A 48 -20.03 -24.26 -2.10
CA GLY A 48 -20.01 -24.48 -0.66
C GLY A 48 -19.65 -23.19 0.10
N PRO A 49 -19.50 -23.27 1.43
CA PRO A 49 -19.19 -22.12 2.26
C PRO A 49 -17.86 -21.44 1.87
N ASP A 50 -16.82 -22.24 1.65
CA ASP A 50 -15.48 -21.74 1.35
C ASP A 50 -15.40 -21.11 -0.04
N GLU A 51 -16.06 -21.70 -1.06
CA GLU A 51 -16.08 -21.13 -2.41
C GLU A 51 -16.90 -19.85 -2.48
N PHE A 52 -17.96 -19.74 -1.68
CA PHE A 52 -18.76 -18.52 -1.54
C PHE A 52 -17.96 -17.40 -0.86
N ILE A 53 -17.27 -17.70 0.25
CA ILE A 53 -16.37 -16.72 0.90
C ILE A 53 -15.30 -16.25 -0.10
N ASN A 54 -14.66 -17.16 -0.83
CA ASN A 54 -13.68 -16.83 -1.89
C ASN A 54 -14.27 -16.16 -3.15
N ALA A 55 -15.59 -15.97 -3.22
CA ALA A 55 -16.30 -15.24 -4.27
C ALA A 55 -16.77 -13.84 -3.82
N VAL A 56 -16.99 -13.64 -2.51
CA VAL A 56 -17.59 -12.42 -1.92
C VAL A 56 -16.58 -11.60 -1.10
N ALA A 57 -15.62 -12.25 -0.44
CA ALA A 57 -14.67 -11.64 0.48
C ALA A 57 -13.27 -11.41 -0.14
N PRO A 58 -12.49 -10.43 0.37
CA PRO A 58 -11.03 -10.40 0.21
C PRO A 58 -10.35 -11.62 0.89
N GLU A 59 -9.09 -11.92 0.54
CA GLU A 59 -8.32 -13.00 1.20
C GLU A 59 -8.14 -12.68 2.71
N ASN A 60 -8.57 -13.59 3.60
CA ASN A 60 -8.48 -13.57 5.08
C ASN A 60 -9.59 -12.89 5.93
N GLU A 61 -10.88 -12.91 5.55
CA GLU A 61 -11.97 -12.50 6.45
C GLU A 61 -13.05 -13.60 6.68
N ASP A 62 -13.03 -14.24 7.85
CA ASP A 62 -13.93 -15.35 8.21
C ASP A 62 -15.41 -14.93 8.41
N PHE A 63 -15.67 -13.63 8.67
CA PHE A 63 -17.00 -13.10 8.96
C PHE A 63 -18.02 -13.29 7.83
N TYR A 64 -17.55 -13.51 6.60
CA TYR A 64 -18.42 -13.71 5.43
C TYR A 64 -19.17 -15.06 5.45
N LEU A 65 -18.83 -15.98 6.36
CA LEU A 65 -19.59 -17.21 6.58
C LEU A 65 -21.06 -16.95 6.99
N ILE A 66 -21.36 -15.83 7.63
CA ILE A 66 -22.75 -15.43 7.94
C ILE A 66 -23.55 -15.21 6.64
N LEU A 67 -22.93 -14.54 5.66
CA LEU A 67 -23.57 -14.18 4.40
C LEU A 67 -23.89 -15.42 3.56
N PHE A 68 -23.13 -16.51 3.72
CA PHE A 68 -23.47 -17.81 3.12
C PHE A 68 -24.83 -18.32 3.59
N ARG A 69 -25.20 -18.16 4.87
CA ARG A 69 -26.52 -18.57 5.38
C ARG A 69 -27.68 -17.75 4.82
N VAL A 70 -27.42 -16.48 4.47
CA VAL A 70 -28.38 -15.59 3.82
C VAL A 70 -28.52 -15.93 2.33
N ALA A 71 -27.42 -16.37 1.69
CA ALA A 71 -27.43 -16.87 0.32
C ALA A 71 -28.06 -18.26 0.18
N ASP A 72 -27.84 -19.20 1.12
CA ASP A 72 -28.43 -20.54 1.11
C ASP A 72 -29.94 -20.51 1.44
N ARG A 73 -30.73 -20.17 0.42
CA ARG A 73 -32.20 -20.17 0.48
C ARG A 73 -32.84 -21.55 0.62
N ARG A 74 -32.07 -22.63 0.82
CA ARG A 74 -32.64 -23.99 1.00
C ARG A 74 -32.18 -24.69 2.28
N GLY A 75 -31.18 -24.15 2.98
CA GLY A 75 -30.56 -24.79 4.14
C GLY A 75 -29.85 -26.10 3.78
N GLN A 76 -29.37 -26.21 2.54
CA GLN A 76 -28.77 -27.41 1.98
C GLN A 76 -27.24 -27.46 2.12
N GLY A 77 -26.62 -26.41 2.68
CA GLY A 77 -25.17 -26.26 2.76
C GLY A 77 -24.53 -25.98 1.41
N ARG A 78 -25.32 -25.54 0.42
CA ARG A 78 -24.92 -25.32 -0.98
C ARG A 78 -25.71 -24.16 -1.58
N VAL A 79 -25.02 -23.24 -2.27
CA VAL A 79 -25.65 -22.12 -2.99
C VAL A 79 -25.71 -22.44 -4.49
N SER A 80 -26.91 -22.52 -5.05
CA SER A 80 -27.11 -22.71 -6.50
C SER A 80 -26.97 -21.41 -7.28
N LEU A 81 -26.90 -21.47 -8.61
CA LEU A 81 -26.91 -20.27 -9.47
C LEU A 81 -28.17 -19.40 -9.24
N SER A 82 -29.31 -20.01 -8.93
CA SER A 82 -30.55 -19.28 -8.61
C SER A 82 -30.48 -18.58 -7.25
N ASP A 83 -29.82 -19.18 -6.28
CA ASP A 83 -29.67 -18.62 -4.94
C ASP A 83 -28.63 -17.48 -4.95
N TRP A 84 -27.52 -17.66 -5.67
CA TRP A 84 -26.52 -16.63 -5.96
C TRP A 84 -27.15 -15.39 -6.61
N HIS A 85 -28.01 -15.58 -7.61
CA HIS A 85 -28.66 -14.46 -8.27
C HIS A 85 -29.60 -13.69 -7.34
N VAL A 86 -30.36 -14.38 -6.48
CA VAL A 86 -31.20 -13.72 -5.47
C VAL A 86 -30.35 -13.00 -4.43
N PHE A 87 -29.19 -13.55 -4.05
CA PHE A 87 -28.22 -12.87 -3.17
C PHE A 87 -27.68 -11.57 -3.79
N GLU A 88 -27.29 -11.58 -5.07
CA GLU A 88 -26.89 -10.35 -5.78
C GLU A 88 -28.05 -9.34 -5.91
N ASN A 89 -29.29 -9.80 -6.09
CA ASN A 89 -30.46 -8.91 -6.13
C ASN A 89 -30.76 -8.28 -4.75
N ILE A 90 -30.52 -8.99 -3.64
CA ILE A 90 -30.57 -8.40 -2.28
C ILE A 90 -29.50 -7.32 -2.15
N LEU A 91 -28.26 -7.59 -2.58
CA LEU A 91 -27.17 -6.61 -2.54
C LEU A 91 -27.41 -5.38 -3.43
N ALA A 92 -28.28 -5.49 -4.45
CA ALA A 92 -28.67 -4.35 -5.26
C ALA A 92 -29.70 -3.41 -4.59
N LYS A 93 -30.39 -3.86 -3.52
CA LYS A 93 -31.40 -3.04 -2.82
C LYS A 93 -30.77 -1.83 -2.12
N PRO A 94 -31.48 -0.70 -2.00
CA PRO A 94 -30.95 0.51 -1.37
C PRO A 94 -30.64 0.32 0.12
N ASP A 95 -31.34 -0.59 0.77
CA ASP A 95 -31.35 -0.94 2.20
C ASP A 95 -30.86 -2.38 2.49
N ALA A 96 -30.09 -2.95 1.55
CA ALA A 96 -29.55 -4.31 1.59
C ALA A 96 -28.93 -4.70 2.95
N GLU A 97 -28.31 -3.75 3.64
CA GLU A 97 -27.67 -3.93 4.94
C GLU A 97 -28.64 -4.45 6.02
N TYR A 98 -29.86 -3.90 6.07
CA TYR A 98 -30.89 -4.31 7.03
C TYR A 98 -31.64 -5.56 6.54
N GLU A 99 -31.90 -5.69 5.24
CA GLU A 99 -32.54 -6.86 4.64
C GLU A 99 -31.72 -8.15 4.86
N ILE A 100 -30.38 -8.07 4.77
CA ILE A 100 -29.47 -9.18 5.08
C ILE A 100 -29.55 -9.55 6.57
N ALA A 101 -29.53 -8.56 7.47
CA ALA A 101 -29.68 -8.80 8.90
C ALA A 101 -31.05 -9.41 9.24
N PHE A 102 -32.14 -8.92 8.63
CA PHE A 102 -33.48 -9.47 8.83
C PHE A 102 -33.58 -10.93 8.40
N ARG A 103 -33.10 -11.27 7.19
CA ARG A 103 -33.12 -12.65 6.68
C ARG A 103 -32.25 -13.63 7.47
N LEU A 104 -31.26 -13.14 8.20
CA LEU A 104 -30.45 -13.93 9.13
C LEU A 104 -31.23 -14.32 10.40
N PHE A 105 -32.18 -13.49 10.84
CA PHE A 105 -32.99 -13.71 12.04
C PHE A 105 -34.40 -14.27 11.77
N ASP A 106 -34.93 -14.14 10.55
CA ASP A 106 -36.15 -14.83 10.11
C ASP A 106 -35.84 -16.29 9.72
N VAL A 107 -35.49 -17.09 10.73
CA VAL A 107 -35.05 -18.51 10.60
C VAL A 107 -36.09 -19.36 9.88
N GLU A 108 -37.38 -19.15 10.19
CA GLU A 108 -38.50 -19.87 9.56
C GLU A 108 -38.93 -19.27 8.21
N ARG A 109 -38.40 -18.11 7.83
CA ARG A 109 -38.73 -17.38 6.58
C ARG A 109 -40.21 -17.03 6.45
N THR A 110 -40.80 -16.62 7.58
CA THR A 110 -42.21 -16.25 7.71
C THR A 110 -42.48 -14.79 7.37
N GLY A 111 -41.44 -14.02 7.03
CA GLY A 111 -41.50 -12.56 6.90
C GLY A 111 -41.61 -11.84 8.24
N ASN A 112 -41.30 -12.52 9.37
CA ASN A 112 -41.34 -11.95 10.71
C ASN A 112 -40.25 -12.58 11.60
N VAL A 113 -39.52 -11.77 12.35
CA VAL A 113 -38.55 -12.25 13.34
C VAL A 113 -39.27 -12.54 14.66
N LYS A 114 -39.23 -13.80 15.12
CA LYS A 114 -39.73 -14.18 16.46
C LYS A 114 -38.70 -13.82 17.51
N TYR A 115 -39.17 -13.43 18.70
CA TYR A 115 -38.29 -13.13 19.84
C TYR A 115 -37.40 -14.32 20.21
N ASP A 116 -37.96 -15.54 20.26
CA ASP A 116 -37.21 -16.71 20.73
C ASP A 116 -36.09 -17.10 19.76
N ASP A 117 -36.33 -17.03 18.44
CA ASP A 117 -35.31 -17.27 17.41
C ASP A 117 -34.22 -16.20 17.45
N PHE A 118 -34.61 -14.93 17.60
CA PHE A 118 -33.68 -13.82 17.74
C PHE A 118 -32.81 -13.94 18.99
N ARG A 119 -33.41 -14.19 20.16
CA ARG A 119 -32.68 -14.42 21.41
C ARG A 119 -31.76 -15.63 21.29
N ARG A 120 -32.25 -16.75 20.73
CA ARG A 120 -31.45 -17.97 20.55
C ARG A 120 -30.24 -17.72 19.67
N LEU A 121 -30.40 -17.02 18.54
CA LEU A 121 -29.29 -16.66 17.66
C LEU A 121 -28.31 -15.70 18.34
N TYR A 122 -28.80 -14.75 19.14
CA TYR A 122 -27.96 -13.88 19.95
C TYR A 122 -27.09 -14.67 20.94
N GLU A 123 -27.69 -15.51 21.79
CA GLU A 123 -26.98 -16.28 22.83
C GLU A 123 -26.00 -17.32 22.24
N LEU A 124 -26.32 -17.93 21.09
CA LEU A 124 -25.39 -18.85 20.40
C LEU A 124 -24.13 -18.11 19.88
N ASN A 125 -24.31 -16.88 19.41
CA ASN A 125 -23.23 -16.05 18.86
C ASN A 125 -22.47 -15.28 19.94
N LYS A 126 -23.05 -15.09 21.13
CA LYS A 126 -22.44 -14.35 22.24
C LYS A 126 -21.06 -14.87 22.69
N GLY A 127 -20.08 -13.96 22.80
CA GLY A 127 -18.74 -14.27 23.32
C GLY A 127 -18.71 -14.63 24.82
N PRO A 128 -17.71 -15.40 25.30
CA PRO A 128 -17.62 -15.83 26.71
C PRO A 128 -17.40 -14.66 27.69
N GLU A 129 -16.76 -13.57 27.23
CA GLU A 129 -16.46 -12.38 28.03
C GLU A 129 -17.53 -11.26 27.90
N ASN A 130 -18.52 -11.39 26.99
CA ASN A 130 -19.42 -10.29 26.65
C ASN A 130 -20.38 -9.92 27.80
N ILE A 131 -20.48 -8.62 28.07
CA ILE A 131 -21.39 -7.97 29.00
C ILE A 131 -22.85 -8.47 28.79
N PRO A 132 -23.59 -8.80 29.87
CA PRO A 132 -24.98 -9.21 29.77
C PRO A 132 -25.89 -8.09 29.26
N PHE A 133 -26.85 -8.46 28.40
CA PHE A 133 -27.91 -7.57 27.93
C PHE A 133 -29.26 -8.03 28.48
N ASP A 134 -29.99 -7.13 29.13
CA ASP A 134 -31.34 -7.37 29.64
C ASP A 134 -32.41 -7.17 28.55
N TRP A 135 -32.88 -8.29 27.99
CA TRP A 135 -34.00 -8.34 27.04
C TRP A 135 -35.39 -8.11 27.68
N ASP A 136 -35.44 -7.85 28.99
CA ASP A 136 -36.65 -7.47 29.73
C ASP A 136 -36.61 -6.02 30.24
N CYS A 137 -35.63 -5.21 29.78
CA CYS A 137 -35.58 -3.78 30.06
C CYS A 137 -36.76 -3.02 29.41
N GLU A 138 -37.03 -1.80 29.90
CA GLU A 138 -38.11 -0.96 29.35
C GLU A 138 -37.93 -0.64 27.86
N TRP A 139 -36.69 -0.43 27.39
CA TRP A 139 -36.43 -0.20 25.97
C TRP A 139 -36.80 -1.43 25.12
N ALA A 140 -36.42 -2.63 25.55
CA ALA A 140 -36.69 -3.87 24.81
C ALA A 140 -38.19 -4.16 24.76
N LYS A 141 -38.91 -3.98 25.88
CA LYS A 141 -40.37 -4.16 25.99
C LYS A 141 -41.16 -3.35 24.96
N LEU A 142 -40.69 -2.15 24.58
CA LEU A 142 -41.35 -1.31 23.58
C LEU A 142 -41.32 -1.90 22.17
N TYR A 143 -40.29 -2.70 21.85
CA TYR A 143 -40.18 -3.37 20.53
C TYR A 143 -40.79 -4.77 20.54
N ILE A 144 -40.46 -5.60 21.54
CA ILE A 144 -40.78 -7.04 21.50
C ILE A 144 -41.91 -7.44 22.46
N GLY A 145 -42.44 -6.49 23.25
CA GLY A 145 -43.45 -6.73 24.28
C GLY A 145 -42.88 -7.25 25.61
N SER A 146 -43.74 -7.28 26.64
CA SER A 146 -43.41 -7.85 27.95
C SER A 146 -43.34 -9.39 27.90
N ARG A 147 -42.73 -10.03 28.91
CA ARG A 147 -42.65 -11.51 29.02
C ARG A 147 -43.99 -12.24 28.78
N SER A 148 -45.11 -11.65 29.17
CA SER A 148 -46.47 -12.21 29.02
C SER A 148 -47.18 -11.84 27.71
N LYS A 149 -46.63 -10.92 26.92
CA LYS A 149 -47.23 -10.37 25.68
C LYS A 149 -46.16 -10.10 24.63
N ARG A 150 -45.28 -11.08 24.37
CA ARG A 150 -44.29 -10.94 23.29
C ARG A 150 -44.96 -11.03 21.92
N HIS A 151 -44.42 -10.30 20.95
CA HIS A 151 -44.88 -10.31 19.57
C HIS A 151 -43.70 -10.37 18.60
N ASN A 152 -43.99 -10.75 17.36
CA ASN A 152 -42.97 -10.85 16.31
C ASN A 152 -42.75 -9.47 15.67
N LEU A 153 -41.53 -9.25 15.16
CA LEU A 153 -41.14 -8.02 14.48
C LEU A 153 -41.23 -8.21 12.96
N ASP A 154 -41.91 -7.30 12.27
CA ASP A 154 -41.79 -7.18 10.82
C ASP A 154 -40.46 -6.52 10.41
N TYR A 155 -40.14 -6.50 9.11
CA TYR A 155 -38.88 -5.95 8.61
C TYR A 155 -38.62 -4.48 9.02
N PRO A 156 -39.57 -3.54 8.86
CA PRO A 156 -39.42 -2.17 9.36
C PRO A 156 -39.20 -2.07 10.88
N GLN A 157 -39.97 -2.81 11.69
CA GLN A 157 -39.83 -2.81 13.14
C GLN A 157 -38.48 -3.36 13.59
N PHE A 158 -38.05 -4.48 13.01
CA PHE A 158 -36.77 -5.11 13.30
C PHE A 158 -35.58 -4.19 12.96
N SER A 159 -35.61 -3.57 11.78
CA SER A 159 -34.57 -2.66 11.31
C SER A 159 -34.42 -1.44 12.23
N GLN A 160 -35.54 -0.88 12.67
CA GLN A 160 -35.55 0.26 13.60
C GLN A 160 -35.10 -0.15 15.02
N MET A 161 -35.42 -1.37 15.47
CA MET A 161 -34.91 -1.93 16.73
C MET A 161 -33.39 -2.08 16.70
N LEU A 162 -32.83 -2.71 15.66
CA LEU A 162 -31.37 -2.90 15.51
C LEU A 162 -30.63 -1.56 15.58
N ARG A 163 -31.13 -0.52 14.89
CA ARG A 163 -30.53 0.82 14.89
C ARG A 163 -30.52 1.47 16.28
N GLY A 164 -31.44 1.11 17.18
CA GLY A 164 -31.47 1.56 18.57
C GLY A 164 -30.62 0.71 19.52
N LEU A 165 -30.44 -0.58 19.21
CA LEU A 165 -29.88 -1.58 20.11
C LEU A 165 -28.46 -1.25 20.61
N GLN A 166 -27.58 -0.77 19.73
CA GLN A 166 -26.19 -0.41 20.11
C GLN A 166 -26.16 0.65 21.23
N GLY A 167 -27.12 1.59 21.24
CA GLY A 167 -27.25 2.61 22.28
C GLY A 167 -27.77 2.06 23.61
N GLU A 168 -28.69 1.11 23.57
CA GLU A 168 -29.16 0.44 24.78
C GLU A 168 -28.10 -0.51 25.35
N ARG A 169 -27.32 -1.22 24.50
CA ARG A 169 -26.17 -2.04 24.94
C ARG A 169 -25.17 -1.20 25.73
N ILE A 170 -24.73 -0.06 25.19
CA ILE A 170 -23.78 0.85 25.87
C ILE A 170 -24.40 1.42 27.17
N ARG A 171 -25.69 1.74 27.19
CA ARG A 171 -26.37 2.25 28.40
C ARG A 171 -26.42 1.19 29.51
N GLN A 172 -26.77 -0.05 29.20
CA GLN A 172 -26.80 -1.14 30.17
C GLN A 172 -25.40 -1.54 30.63
N ALA A 173 -24.43 -1.57 29.71
CA ALA A 173 -23.03 -1.83 30.03
C ALA A 173 -22.45 -0.81 31.02
N PHE A 174 -22.75 0.48 30.81
CA PHE A 174 -22.40 1.53 31.77
C PHE A 174 -23.08 1.30 33.13
N GLN A 175 -24.40 1.06 33.14
CA GLN A 175 -25.18 0.84 34.35
C GLN A 175 -24.75 -0.42 35.15
N LEU A 176 -24.09 -1.39 34.50
CA LEU A 176 -23.53 -2.58 35.16
C LEU A 176 -22.17 -2.31 35.83
N LEU A 177 -21.40 -1.38 35.28
CA LEU A 177 -20.04 -1.06 35.73
C LEU A 177 -20.01 0.09 36.75
N ASP A 178 -21.00 1.01 36.68
CA ASP A 178 -21.33 2.02 37.69
C ASP A 178 -21.91 1.36 38.96
N LYS A 179 -21.03 0.83 39.81
CA LYS A 179 -21.36 0.02 41.00
C LYS A 179 -21.90 0.87 42.16
N ASP A 180 -21.44 2.12 42.26
CA ASP A 180 -21.81 3.10 43.29
C ASP A 180 -23.01 3.97 42.86
N GLY A 181 -23.37 3.99 41.59
CA GLY A 181 -24.48 4.78 41.05
C GLY A 181 -24.15 6.27 40.99
N ASP A 182 -22.86 6.63 40.96
CA ASP A 182 -22.40 8.01 40.96
C ASP A 182 -22.39 8.64 39.55
N GLY A 183 -22.59 7.84 38.51
CA GLY A 183 -22.59 8.25 37.11
C GLY A 183 -21.20 8.26 36.45
N TYR A 184 -20.22 7.59 37.06
CA TYR A 184 -18.84 7.49 36.59
C TYR A 184 -18.31 6.05 36.63
N ILE A 185 -17.39 5.73 35.72
CA ILE A 185 -16.69 4.44 35.64
C ILE A 185 -15.17 4.64 35.53
N GLU A 186 -14.38 3.61 35.81
CA GLU A 186 -12.92 3.69 35.63
C GLU A 186 -12.50 3.63 34.15
N PRO A 187 -11.31 4.14 33.76
CA PRO A 187 -10.85 4.13 32.37
C PRO A 187 -10.83 2.73 31.72
N ASP A 188 -10.39 1.71 32.47
CA ASP A 188 -10.35 0.31 32.00
C ASP A 188 -11.76 -0.26 31.76
N GLU A 189 -12.74 0.17 32.56
CA GLU A 189 -14.15 -0.21 32.42
C GLU A 189 -14.77 0.45 31.18
N PHE A 190 -14.42 1.70 30.88
CA PHE A 190 -14.79 2.35 29.63
C PHE A 190 -14.17 1.66 28.41
N GLU A 191 -12.87 1.33 28.47
CA GLU A 191 -12.18 0.61 27.39
C GLU A 191 -12.88 -0.72 27.10
N ARG A 192 -13.26 -1.48 28.14
CA ARG A 192 -14.05 -2.71 28.02
C ARG A 192 -15.38 -2.49 27.28
N ILE A 193 -16.19 -1.49 27.68
CA ILE A 193 -17.46 -1.17 27.02
C ILE A 193 -17.23 -0.96 25.51
N ILE A 194 -16.24 -0.14 25.16
CA ILE A 194 -15.97 0.22 23.77
C ILE A 194 -15.45 -0.97 22.95
N LEU A 195 -14.58 -1.79 23.53
CA LEU A 195 -14.08 -3.00 22.89
C LEU A 195 -15.22 -3.98 22.54
N GLU A 196 -16.13 -4.23 23.47
CA GLU A 196 -17.23 -5.19 23.30
C GLU A 196 -18.43 -4.68 22.46
N THR A 197 -18.62 -3.35 22.34
CA THR A 197 -19.77 -2.78 21.61
C THR A 197 -19.44 -2.13 20.27
N SER A 198 -18.19 -1.69 20.07
CA SER A 198 -17.88 -0.71 19.01
C SER A 198 -16.54 -0.90 18.31
N LYS A 199 -15.66 -1.79 18.77
CA LYS A 199 -14.30 -2.02 18.22
C LYS A 199 -14.23 -2.14 16.70
N HIS A 200 -15.17 -2.87 16.09
CA HIS A 200 -15.25 -3.07 14.64
C HIS A 200 -15.52 -1.78 13.81
N LYS A 201 -15.79 -0.65 14.48
CA LYS A 201 -15.98 0.69 13.88
C LYS A 201 -14.82 1.64 14.16
N LEU A 202 -13.80 1.23 14.93
CA LEU A 202 -12.73 2.09 15.40
C LEU A 202 -11.41 1.79 14.69
N SER A 203 -10.54 2.80 14.62
CA SER A 203 -9.16 2.63 14.16
C SER A 203 -8.27 2.06 15.27
N ASP A 204 -7.19 1.40 14.88
CA ASP A 204 -6.16 0.92 15.83
C ASP A 204 -5.60 2.07 16.69
N HIS A 205 -5.49 3.28 16.12
CA HIS A 205 -5.06 4.48 16.85
C HIS A 205 -6.06 4.89 17.94
N LEU A 206 -7.37 4.82 17.69
CA LEU A 206 -8.36 5.06 18.73
C LEU A 206 -8.29 3.98 19.81
N LEU A 207 -8.28 2.70 19.41
CA LEU A 207 -8.27 1.55 20.32
C LEU A 207 -7.09 1.59 21.29
N ASN A 208 -5.87 1.79 20.77
CA ASN A 208 -4.65 1.82 21.59
C ASN A 208 -4.59 3.01 22.57
N ASN A 209 -5.40 4.06 22.36
CA ASN A 209 -5.38 5.29 23.14
C ASN A 209 -6.64 5.52 23.98
N LEU A 210 -7.60 4.59 24.03
CA LEU A 210 -8.89 4.77 24.75
C LEU A 210 -8.71 5.23 26.20
N HIS A 211 -7.75 4.64 26.92
CA HIS A 211 -7.36 5.02 28.28
C HIS A 211 -7.05 6.52 28.45
N THR A 212 -6.56 7.21 27.41
CA THR A 212 -6.20 8.64 27.47
C THR A 212 -7.41 9.59 27.61
N LEU A 213 -8.64 9.08 27.43
CA LEU A 213 -9.86 9.89 27.50
C LEU A 213 -10.09 10.54 28.89
N CYS A 214 -9.53 9.95 29.95
CA CYS A 214 -9.54 10.53 31.29
C CYS A 214 -8.87 11.91 31.35
N ASN A 215 -7.88 12.18 30.47
CA ASN A 215 -7.13 13.45 30.45
C ASN A 215 -7.97 14.66 30.03
N ILE A 216 -9.11 14.46 29.35
CA ILE A 216 -10.07 15.53 29.01
C ILE A 216 -11.01 15.83 30.20
N SER A 217 -11.23 14.83 31.05
CA SER A 217 -12.16 14.92 32.18
C SER A 217 -11.54 15.70 33.34
N LYS A 218 -12.37 16.40 34.11
CA LYS A 218 -11.91 17.15 35.31
C LYS A 218 -11.53 16.25 36.51
N GLY A 219 -11.42 14.94 36.30
CA GLY A 219 -11.14 13.92 37.29
C GLY A 219 -10.69 12.62 36.61
N THR A 220 -10.23 11.65 37.39
CA THR A 220 -9.67 10.38 36.88
C THR A 220 -10.73 9.42 36.32
N LYS A 221 -11.95 9.42 36.89
CA LYS A 221 -13.07 8.61 36.39
C LYS A 221 -13.71 9.23 35.13
N ILE A 222 -14.34 8.39 34.30
CA ILE A 222 -15.05 8.76 33.07
C ILE A 222 -16.56 8.82 33.34
N SER A 223 -17.18 9.99 33.11
CA SER A 223 -18.63 10.17 33.27
C SER A 223 -19.46 9.53 32.15
N TYR A 224 -20.72 9.18 32.42
CA TYR A 224 -21.67 8.74 31.38
C TYR A 224 -21.79 9.73 30.20
N ALA A 225 -21.63 11.03 30.48
CA ALA A 225 -21.68 12.08 29.47
C ALA A 225 -20.54 11.94 28.43
N ASN A 226 -19.32 11.59 28.88
CA ASN A 226 -18.18 11.32 27.99
C ASN A 226 -18.46 10.12 27.08
N VAL A 227 -18.98 9.02 27.66
CA VAL A 227 -19.31 7.78 26.92
C VAL A 227 -20.35 8.07 25.83
N ARG A 228 -21.35 8.92 26.14
CA ARG A 228 -22.37 9.36 25.20
C ARG A 228 -21.83 10.27 24.09
N ALA A 229 -20.92 11.19 24.39
CA ALA A 229 -20.27 12.02 23.38
C ALA A 229 -19.36 11.19 22.45
N PHE A 230 -18.59 10.26 23.01
CA PHE A 230 -17.79 9.31 22.23
C PHE A 230 -18.66 8.46 21.30
N GLN A 231 -19.79 7.96 21.80
CA GLN A 231 -20.76 7.22 20.98
C GLN A 231 -21.36 8.07 19.85
N ASN A 232 -21.77 9.31 20.14
CA ASN A 232 -22.33 10.22 19.13
C ASN A 232 -21.30 10.54 18.03
N MET A 233 -20.04 10.78 18.41
CA MET A 233 -18.93 10.99 17.48
C MET A 233 -18.74 9.80 16.53
N ILE A 234 -18.71 8.55 17.04
CA ILE A 234 -18.62 7.34 16.21
C ILE A 234 -19.80 7.24 15.25
N LYS A 235 -21.02 7.48 15.75
CA LYS A 235 -22.25 7.36 14.99
C LYS A 235 -22.34 8.35 13.82
N GLU A 236 -21.70 9.50 13.93
CA GLU A 236 -21.71 10.55 12.91
C GLU A 236 -20.34 10.74 12.22
N MET A 237 -19.45 9.72 12.24
CA MET A 237 -18.11 9.77 11.64
C MET A 237 -18.08 10.29 10.18
N ASP A 238 -18.99 9.83 9.32
CA ASP A 238 -19.07 10.30 7.92
C ASP A 238 -19.38 11.82 7.81
N LEU A 239 -20.19 12.34 8.75
CA LEU A 239 -20.54 13.77 8.81
C LEU A 239 -19.38 14.57 9.40
N VAL A 240 -18.73 14.06 10.45
CA VAL A 240 -17.50 14.62 11.04
C VAL A 240 -16.42 14.76 9.97
N GLU A 241 -16.16 13.72 9.18
CA GLU A 241 -15.17 13.74 8.09
C GLU A 241 -15.53 14.78 7.02
N GLN A 242 -16.80 14.87 6.60
CA GLN A 242 -17.25 15.89 5.65
C GLN A 242 -17.07 17.32 6.18
N ILE A 243 -17.34 17.57 7.46
CA ILE A 243 -17.14 18.88 8.10
C ILE A 243 -15.65 19.22 8.12
N ILE A 244 -14.78 18.30 8.56
CA ILE A 244 -13.32 18.49 8.59
C ILE A 244 -12.78 18.78 7.18
N ARG A 245 -13.20 18.01 6.16
CA ARG A 245 -12.77 18.23 4.77
C ARG A 245 -13.16 19.61 4.25
N ARG A 246 -14.36 20.11 4.59
CA ARG A 246 -14.80 21.47 4.23
C ARG A 246 -14.00 22.53 4.98
N ALA A 247 -13.82 22.36 6.29
CA ALA A 247 -13.08 23.29 7.14
C ALA A 247 -11.60 23.39 6.75
N VAL A 248 -10.93 22.26 6.50
CA VAL A 248 -9.53 22.21 6.04
C VAL A 248 -9.37 22.83 4.65
N ARG A 249 -10.31 22.61 3.72
CA ARG A 249 -10.31 23.27 2.40
C ARG A 249 -10.53 24.80 2.51
N GLY A 250 -11.19 25.26 3.57
CA GLY A 250 -11.36 26.68 3.88
C GLY A 250 -10.15 27.34 4.54
N SER A 251 -9.21 26.57 5.10
CA SER A 251 -8.01 27.11 5.75
C SER A 251 -6.85 27.32 4.76
N SER A 252 -6.10 28.39 4.93
CA SER A 252 -4.95 28.73 4.09
C SER A 252 -3.72 27.84 4.34
N ASP A 253 -3.62 27.22 5.51
CA ASP A 253 -2.53 26.33 5.93
C ASP A 253 -2.89 24.84 5.85
N GLY A 254 -4.14 24.50 5.46
CA GLY A 254 -4.65 23.14 5.47
C GLY A 254 -4.82 22.51 6.86
N LYS A 255 -4.82 23.31 7.93
CA LYS A 255 -5.05 22.86 9.33
C LYS A 255 -6.18 23.65 9.98
N ILE A 256 -6.92 23.01 10.89
CA ILE A 256 -8.04 23.61 11.61
C ILE A 256 -7.89 23.50 13.13
N THR A 257 -8.47 24.47 13.83
CA THR A 257 -8.71 24.51 15.27
C THR A 257 -10.11 23.96 15.59
N ARG A 258 -10.33 23.64 16.87
CA ARG A 258 -11.64 23.24 17.40
C ARG A 258 -12.75 24.25 17.09
N THR A 259 -12.44 25.55 17.18
CA THR A 259 -13.41 26.63 16.93
C THR A 259 -13.79 26.70 15.46
N GLU A 260 -12.83 26.56 14.55
CA GLU A 260 -13.08 26.49 13.10
C GLU A 260 -13.92 25.26 12.74
N PHE A 261 -13.65 24.09 13.35
CA PHE A 261 -14.50 22.89 13.20
C PHE A 261 -15.94 23.13 13.66
N LEU A 262 -16.16 23.64 14.88
CA LEU A 262 -17.51 23.90 15.40
C LEU A 262 -18.28 24.95 14.57
N HIS A 263 -17.58 25.97 14.06
CA HIS A 263 -18.18 26.98 13.19
C HIS A 263 -18.59 26.40 11.82
N GLU A 264 -17.78 25.55 11.21
CA GLU A 264 -18.17 24.84 9.99
C GLU A 264 -19.25 23.79 10.24
N ALA A 265 -19.23 23.09 11.37
CA ALA A 265 -20.30 22.19 11.78
C ALA A 265 -21.65 22.91 11.83
N ALA A 266 -21.70 24.12 12.42
CA ALA A 266 -22.90 24.96 12.48
C ALA A 266 -23.36 25.52 11.12
N LYS A 267 -22.49 25.56 10.09
CA LYS A 267 -22.87 25.90 8.71
C LYS A 267 -23.38 24.70 7.92
N VAL A 268 -22.77 23.53 8.13
CA VAL A 268 -23.10 22.29 7.41
C VAL A 268 -24.38 21.66 7.96
N THR A 269 -24.58 21.70 9.27
CA THR A 269 -25.72 21.08 9.96
C THR A 269 -26.79 22.11 10.29
N ARG A 270 -28.07 21.72 10.18
CA ARG A 270 -29.22 22.57 10.58
C ARG A 270 -29.80 22.21 11.95
N PHE A 271 -29.66 20.94 12.35
CA PHE A 271 -30.30 20.39 13.55
C PHE A 271 -29.40 19.41 14.34
N SER A 272 -28.41 18.76 13.72
CA SER A 272 -27.41 17.94 14.43
C SER A 272 -26.21 18.81 14.82
N LEU A 273 -26.37 19.62 15.87
CA LEU A 273 -25.29 20.47 16.39
C LEU A 273 -24.35 19.63 17.25
N PHE A 274 -23.06 19.63 16.89
CA PHE A 274 -22.02 19.01 17.70
C PHE A 274 -21.86 19.73 19.04
N THR A 275 -21.89 18.96 20.12
CA THR A 275 -21.60 19.46 21.46
C THR A 275 -20.12 19.84 21.57
N PRO A 276 -19.76 20.77 22.47
CA PRO A 276 -18.36 21.06 22.75
C PRO A 276 -17.56 19.80 23.14
N MET A 277 -18.18 18.89 23.90
CA MET A 277 -17.54 17.66 24.39
C MET A 277 -17.25 16.65 23.27
N GLU A 278 -18.14 16.49 22.28
CA GLU A 278 -17.85 15.67 21.07
C GLU A 278 -16.64 16.23 20.29
N ALA A 279 -16.55 17.56 20.16
CA ALA A 279 -15.40 18.20 19.53
C ALA A 279 -14.12 18.11 20.38
N ASP A 280 -14.20 18.12 21.71
CA ASP A 280 -13.04 17.88 22.59
C ASP A 280 -12.48 16.48 22.39
N ILE A 281 -13.34 15.46 22.40
CA ILE A 281 -12.97 14.06 22.21
C ILE A 281 -12.27 13.87 20.85
N LEU A 282 -12.86 14.39 19.78
CA LEU A 282 -12.28 14.34 18.43
C LEU A 282 -10.89 15.00 18.36
N PHE A 283 -10.74 16.20 18.90
CA PHE A 283 -9.48 16.94 18.83
C PHE A 283 -8.42 16.37 19.78
N HIS A 284 -8.81 15.79 20.92
CA HIS A 284 -7.91 15.07 21.82
C HIS A 284 -7.24 13.90 21.09
N PHE A 285 -8.02 12.95 20.56
CA PHE A 285 -7.47 11.77 19.88
C PHE A 285 -6.66 12.12 18.62
N ALA A 286 -7.04 13.20 17.91
CA ALA A 286 -6.31 13.67 16.72
C ALA A 286 -5.03 14.45 17.07
N SER A 287 -4.90 15.04 18.27
CA SER A 287 -3.73 15.84 18.68
C SER A 287 -2.66 15.08 19.48
N LEU A 288 -2.88 13.80 19.82
CA LEU A 288 -1.94 12.99 20.61
C LEU A 288 -0.50 13.00 20.05
N ASP A 289 -0.35 13.04 18.72
CA ASP A 289 0.97 13.08 18.07
C ASP A 289 1.49 14.50 17.77
N GLU A 290 0.63 15.52 17.85
CA GLU A 290 0.88 16.87 17.31
C GLU A 290 0.23 17.93 18.23
N PRO A 291 0.94 18.39 19.28
CA PRO A 291 0.39 19.31 20.29
C PRO A 291 0.26 20.77 19.79
N SER A 292 0.27 21.02 18.47
CA SER A 292 0.29 22.37 17.90
C SER A 292 -1.08 23.08 17.91
N GLY A 293 -2.15 22.40 18.33
CA GLY A 293 -3.51 22.95 18.43
C GLY A 293 -4.21 23.24 17.09
N ARG A 294 -3.49 23.13 15.97
CA ARG A 294 -4.01 23.14 14.59
C ARG A 294 -3.74 21.80 13.93
N LEU A 295 -4.80 21.09 13.56
CA LEU A 295 -4.75 19.72 13.05
C LEU A 295 -5.14 19.66 11.58
N GLY A 296 -4.41 18.90 10.78
CA GLY A 296 -4.70 18.69 9.37
C GLY A 296 -5.56 17.45 9.14
N LEU A 297 -6.03 17.26 7.89
CA LEU A 297 -6.81 16.08 7.49
C LEU A 297 -6.18 14.73 7.90
N ARG A 298 -4.85 14.68 8.00
CA ARG A 298 -4.09 13.47 8.33
C ARG A 298 -4.13 13.10 9.80
N ASP A 299 -4.30 14.09 10.66
CA ASP A 299 -4.37 13.92 12.11
C ASP A 299 -5.75 13.36 12.49
N PHE A 300 -6.80 13.86 11.83
CA PHE A 300 -8.15 13.29 11.92
C PHE A 300 -8.30 11.93 11.21
N ALA A 301 -7.57 11.67 10.12
CA ALA A 301 -7.66 10.38 9.42
C ALA A 301 -7.29 9.19 10.33
N LYS A 302 -6.31 9.36 11.23
CA LYS A 302 -5.97 8.36 12.26
C LYS A 302 -7.15 8.00 13.15
N VAL A 303 -8.07 8.93 13.39
CA VAL A 303 -9.23 8.79 14.28
C VAL A 303 -10.46 8.27 13.53
N LEU A 304 -10.64 8.68 12.27
CA LEU A 304 -11.88 8.48 11.51
C LEU A 304 -11.88 7.29 10.54
N ASP A 305 -10.72 6.76 10.17
CA ASP A 305 -10.62 5.63 9.24
C ASP A 305 -10.42 4.30 10.00
N PRO A 306 -11.42 3.40 10.07
CA PRO A 306 -11.30 2.11 10.75
C PRO A 306 -10.35 1.16 10.02
N SER A 307 -9.97 1.45 8.78
CA SER A 307 -8.95 0.72 8.04
C SER A 307 -7.54 1.31 8.17
N TRP A 308 -7.37 2.32 9.05
CA TRP A 308 -6.09 2.94 9.37
C TRP A 308 -5.19 2.00 10.20
N ARG A 309 -4.64 1.00 9.51
CA ARG A 309 -3.41 0.33 9.90
C ARG A 309 -2.29 1.35 9.80
N THR A 310 -1.46 1.48 10.84
CA THR A 310 -0.33 2.42 10.91
C THR A 310 0.49 2.45 9.60
N PRO A 311 0.41 3.49 8.75
CA PRO A 311 1.05 3.50 7.42
C PRO A 311 2.59 3.60 7.43
N ALA A 312 3.19 3.47 8.61
CA ALA A 312 4.62 3.29 8.82
C ALA A 312 5.07 1.86 8.42
N GLU A 313 4.29 0.83 8.72
CA GLU A 313 4.83 -0.54 8.78
C GLU A 313 4.83 -1.33 7.46
N SER A 314 4.38 -0.78 6.33
CA SER A 314 4.41 -1.50 5.04
C SER A 314 5.46 -0.98 4.06
N LEU A 315 5.48 0.32 3.77
CA LEU A 315 6.49 0.92 2.88
C LEU A 315 7.73 1.43 3.60
N ASP A 316 7.58 1.95 4.82
CA ASP A 316 8.77 2.29 5.60
C ASP A 316 9.44 1.01 6.08
N GLU A 317 8.70 -0.06 6.38
CA GLU A 317 9.31 -1.36 6.64
C GLU A 317 9.87 -2.02 5.37
N ALA A 318 9.34 -1.81 4.17
CA ALA A 318 9.98 -2.30 2.94
C ALA A 318 11.28 -1.55 2.59
N LEU A 319 11.29 -0.21 2.66
CA LEU A 319 12.50 0.59 2.45
C LEU A 319 13.50 0.43 3.59
N THR A 320 13.02 0.38 4.83
CA THR A 320 13.85 0.08 6.00
C THR A 320 14.31 -1.37 6.00
N ALA A 321 13.59 -2.36 5.48
CA ALA A 321 14.12 -3.72 5.33
C ALA A 321 15.28 -3.77 4.31
N ILE A 322 15.23 -2.93 3.27
CA ILE A 322 16.33 -2.76 2.31
C ILE A 322 17.55 -2.05 2.97
N VAL A 323 17.33 -1.11 3.89
CA VAL A 323 18.39 -0.36 4.61
C VAL A 323 18.91 -1.06 5.88
N LYS A 324 18.06 -1.82 6.57
CA LYS A 324 18.31 -2.59 7.81
C LYS A 324 18.94 -3.95 7.47
N ALA A 325 18.84 -4.41 6.22
CA ALA A 325 19.70 -5.46 5.66
C ALA A 325 21.21 -5.17 5.78
N THR A 326 21.62 -3.94 6.12
CA THR A 326 23.01 -3.54 6.34
C THR A 326 23.42 -3.33 7.81
N LYS A 327 22.56 -3.65 8.80
CA LYS A 327 22.94 -3.68 10.24
C LYS A 327 22.26 -4.80 11.02
N PRO A 328 23.00 -5.62 11.81
CA PRO A 328 22.41 -6.69 12.61
C PRO A 328 21.90 -6.19 13.98
N ALA A 329 20.57 -6.20 14.17
CA ALA A 329 19.86 -6.27 15.46
C ALA A 329 18.34 -6.30 15.19
N GLY A 330 17.50 -7.12 15.85
CA GLY A 330 17.75 -8.26 16.72
C GLY A 330 16.43 -9.04 16.87
N GLY A 331 16.46 -10.35 16.66
CA GLY A 331 15.30 -11.21 16.39
C GLY A 331 15.73 -12.35 15.47
N SER A 332 15.04 -13.52 15.51
CA SER A 332 15.54 -14.82 15.02
C SER A 332 16.43 -14.75 13.76
N ILE A 333 17.74 -14.80 13.99
CA ILE A 333 18.79 -14.32 13.07
C ILE A 333 18.72 -15.01 11.70
N LEU A 334 18.36 -16.29 11.66
CA LEU A 334 18.34 -17.09 10.43
C LEU A 334 17.26 -16.63 9.44
N HIS A 335 16.06 -16.30 9.93
CA HIS A 335 14.93 -15.90 9.08
C HIS A 335 15.13 -14.50 8.49
N SER A 336 15.58 -13.55 9.31
CA SER A 336 15.86 -12.19 8.85
C SER A 336 17.01 -12.14 7.85
N ILE A 337 18.08 -12.92 8.05
CA ILE A 337 19.17 -13.03 7.06
C ILE A 337 18.66 -13.65 5.75
N ALA A 338 17.85 -14.71 5.80
CA ALA A 338 17.28 -15.32 4.60
C ALA A 338 16.39 -14.34 3.82
N GLN A 339 15.52 -13.60 4.49
CA GLN A 339 14.62 -12.62 3.87
C GLN A 339 15.37 -11.41 3.29
N SER A 340 16.37 -10.87 3.99
CA SER A 340 17.23 -9.81 3.45
C SER A 340 18.06 -10.28 2.25
N ALA A 341 18.63 -11.49 2.32
CA ALA A 341 19.37 -12.08 1.20
C ALA A 341 18.47 -12.34 -0.02
N TYR A 342 17.23 -12.76 0.21
CA TYR A 342 16.23 -12.98 -0.83
C TYR A 342 15.87 -11.68 -1.58
N ASN A 343 15.48 -10.65 -0.84
CA ASN A 343 15.14 -9.34 -1.40
C ASN A 343 16.34 -8.70 -2.12
N PHE A 344 17.54 -8.83 -1.56
CA PHE A 344 18.78 -8.41 -2.22
C PHE A 344 19.04 -9.18 -3.52
N GLY A 345 18.79 -10.50 -3.55
CA GLY A 345 18.90 -11.34 -4.74
C GLY A 345 17.94 -10.91 -5.87
N LEU A 346 16.66 -10.73 -5.55
CA LEU A 346 15.65 -10.27 -6.52
C LEU A 346 15.97 -8.87 -7.06
N GLY A 347 16.30 -7.90 -6.19
CA GLY A 347 16.69 -6.55 -6.59
C GLY A 347 17.96 -6.54 -7.46
N SER A 348 18.93 -7.41 -7.16
CA SER A 348 20.16 -7.56 -7.95
C SER A 348 19.88 -8.13 -9.34
N LEU A 349 19.01 -9.15 -9.44
CA LEU A 349 18.60 -9.75 -10.72
C LEU A 349 17.81 -8.78 -11.59
N ALA A 350 16.86 -8.04 -11.01
CA ALA A 350 16.11 -7.00 -11.70
C ALA A 350 17.03 -5.88 -12.21
N GLY A 351 17.95 -5.40 -11.37
CA GLY A 351 18.94 -4.38 -11.74
C GLY A 351 19.90 -4.86 -12.84
N ALA A 352 20.30 -6.13 -12.82
CA ALA A 352 21.09 -6.76 -13.87
C ALA A 352 20.30 -6.83 -15.20
N PHE A 353 19.03 -7.22 -15.17
CA PHE A 353 18.17 -7.25 -16.36
C PHE A 353 18.00 -5.85 -16.97
N GLY A 354 17.70 -4.84 -16.16
CA GLY A 354 17.59 -3.45 -16.64
C GLY A 354 18.90 -2.95 -17.26
N ALA A 355 20.05 -3.25 -16.63
CA ALA A 355 21.37 -2.93 -17.17
C ALA A 355 21.70 -3.67 -18.48
N PHE A 356 21.22 -4.91 -18.64
CA PHE A 356 21.34 -5.70 -19.88
C PHE A 356 20.52 -5.08 -21.02
N MET A 357 19.25 -4.72 -20.77
CA MET A 357 18.37 -4.12 -21.79
C MET A 357 18.90 -2.81 -22.40
N VAL A 358 19.49 -1.93 -21.58
CA VAL A 358 20.08 -0.66 -22.10
C VAL A 358 21.52 -0.78 -22.58
N TYR A 359 22.14 -1.96 -22.47
CA TYR A 359 23.55 -2.15 -22.78
C TYR A 359 23.97 -1.71 -24.21
N PRO A 360 23.15 -1.87 -25.26
CA PRO A 360 23.47 -1.34 -26.59
C PRO A 360 23.69 0.19 -26.62
N ILE A 361 22.95 0.94 -25.80
CA ILE A 361 23.09 2.41 -25.68
C ILE A 361 24.43 2.75 -25.03
N ASP A 362 24.84 1.95 -24.04
CA ASP A 362 26.13 2.07 -23.35
C ASP A 362 27.32 1.89 -24.29
N LEU A 363 27.28 0.85 -25.13
CA LEU A 363 28.36 0.59 -26.08
C LEU A 363 28.48 1.71 -27.12
N VAL A 364 27.35 2.19 -27.67
CA VAL A 364 27.31 3.34 -28.59
C VAL A 364 27.86 4.61 -27.94
N LYS A 365 27.47 4.89 -26.69
CA LYS A 365 27.98 6.02 -25.90
C LYS A 365 29.50 5.93 -25.71
N THR A 366 30.01 4.81 -25.20
CA THR A 366 31.45 4.64 -24.90
C THR A 366 32.32 4.83 -26.16
N ARG A 367 31.90 4.25 -27.29
CA ARG A 367 32.60 4.40 -28.58
C ARG A 367 32.59 5.85 -29.09
N LEU A 368 31.45 6.52 -29.02
CA LEU A 368 31.33 7.92 -29.46
C LEU A 368 32.09 8.90 -28.54
N GLN A 369 32.27 8.59 -27.25
CA GLN A 369 33.15 9.33 -26.34
C GLN A 369 34.65 9.06 -26.60
N ASN A 370 34.99 7.82 -26.93
CA ASN A 370 36.37 7.42 -27.26
C ASN A 370 36.85 7.97 -28.62
N GLN A 371 35.95 8.31 -29.55
CA GLN A 371 36.32 8.85 -30.86
C GLN A 371 37.14 10.16 -30.75
N ARG A 372 38.43 10.03 -31.08
CA ARG A 372 39.42 11.12 -31.15
C ARG A 372 39.45 11.69 -32.57
N GLY A 373 39.73 12.99 -32.70
CA GLY A 373 39.96 13.65 -34.00
C GLY A 373 38.85 14.60 -34.45
N ALA A 374 39.28 15.76 -34.96
CA ALA A 374 38.40 16.84 -35.40
C ALA A 374 38.06 16.77 -36.90
N GLN A 375 38.92 16.24 -37.76
CA GLN A 375 38.76 16.31 -39.23
C GLN A 375 37.66 15.37 -39.77
N PRO A 376 36.83 15.79 -40.75
CA PRO A 376 35.74 14.98 -41.29
C PRO A 376 36.14 13.60 -41.85
N GLY A 377 37.38 13.44 -42.34
CA GLY A 377 37.91 12.17 -42.85
C GLY A 377 38.42 11.19 -41.79
N GLN A 378 38.62 11.63 -40.54
CA GLN A 378 39.12 10.79 -39.43
C GLN A 378 38.02 10.36 -38.44
N ARG A 379 36.79 10.86 -38.60
CA ARG A 379 35.66 10.54 -37.71
C ARG A 379 35.02 9.19 -38.09
N LEU A 380 35.24 8.14 -37.30
CA LEU A 380 34.61 6.83 -37.50
C LEU A 380 33.07 6.90 -37.51
N TYR A 381 32.49 7.71 -36.63
CA TYR A 381 31.06 7.87 -36.45
C TYR A 381 30.64 9.34 -36.62
N LYS A 382 29.54 9.55 -37.35
CA LYS A 382 28.88 10.85 -37.52
C LYS A 382 28.03 11.21 -36.30
N ASN A 383 27.17 10.28 -35.88
CA ASN A 383 26.17 10.41 -34.81
C ASN A 383 25.97 9.06 -34.09
N SER A 384 25.24 9.03 -32.97
CA SER A 384 24.92 7.80 -32.23
C SER A 384 24.21 6.73 -33.07
N ILE A 385 23.32 7.14 -33.97
CA ILE A 385 22.59 6.23 -34.88
C ILE A 385 23.54 5.60 -35.92
N ASP A 386 24.44 6.39 -36.50
CA ASP A 386 25.48 5.91 -37.43
C ASP A 386 26.47 4.96 -36.72
N CYS A 387 26.80 5.23 -35.46
CA CYS A 387 27.55 4.29 -34.61
C CYS A 387 26.78 2.97 -34.45
N PHE A 388 25.54 2.99 -33.98
CA PHE A 388 24.71 1.79 -33.82
C PHE A 388 24.60 0.97 -35.11
N GLN A 389 24.23 1.60 -36.23
CA GLN A 389 24.12 0.96 -37.54
C GLN A 389 25.46 0.32 -37.97
N LYS A 390 26.58 1.02 -37.76
CA LYS A 390 27.92 0.49 -38.04
C LYS A 390 28.26 -0.68 -37.14
N VAL A 391 27.95 -0.68 -35.83
CA VAL A 391 28.21 -1.83 -34.96
C VAL A 391 27.41 -3.05 -35.42
N VAL A 392 26.09 -2.89 -35.65
CA VAL A 392 25.23 -4.00 -36.12
C VAL A 392 25.71 -4.56 -37.46
N LYS A 393 26.08 -3.69 -38.42
CA LYS A 393 26.60 -4.12 -39.74
C LYS A 393 27.98 -4.79 -39.66
N ASN A 394 28.83 -4.39 -38.73
CA ASN A 394 30.25 -4.81 -38.69
C ASN A 394 30.57 -5.93 -37.72
N GLU A 395 29.81 -6.07 -36.64
CA GLU A 395 30.05 -6.99 -35.52
C GLU A 395 28.80 -7.83 -35.16
N GLY A 396 27.68 -7.57 -35.84
CA GLY A 396 26.39 -8.22 -35.58
C GLY A 396 25.76 -7.80 -34.24
N PHE A 397 24.55 -8.31 -33.98
CA PHE A 397 23.82 -8.02 -32.74
C PHE A 397 24.56 -8.44 -31.47
N ARG A 398 25.40 -9.49 -31.53
CA ARG A 398 26.25 -9.90 -30.39
C ARG A 398 27.35 -8.87 -30.07
N GLY A 399 27.83 -8.11 -31.05
CA GLY A 399 28.81 -7.04 -30.84
C GLY A 399 28.32 -5.94 -29.89
N LEU A 400 27.01 -5.64 -29.93
CA LEU A 400 26.37 -4.66 -29.03
C LEU A 400 26.50 -5.02 -27.53
N TYR A 401 26.76 -6.28 -27.19
CA TYR A 401 26.87 -6.78 -25.82
C TYR A 401 28.32 -7.09 -25.37
N SER A 402 29.32 -6.66 -26.16
CA SER A 402 30.75 -6.88 -25.81
C SER A 402 31.14 -6.15 -24.52
N GLY A 403 31.38 -6.92 -23.46
CA GLY A 403 31.72 -6.40 -22.13
C GLY A 403 30.53 -6.28 -21.16
N VAL A 404 29.40 -6.95 -21.42
CA VAL A 404 28.23 -6.91 -20.51
C VAL A 404 28.46 -7.64 -19.19
N LEU A 405 29.20 -8.76 -19.18
CA LEU A 405 29.41 -9.57 -17.97
C LEU A 405 30.04 -8.79 -16.79
N PRO A 406 31.15 -8.03 -16.94
CA PRO A 406 31.68 -7.20 -15.85
C PRO A 406 30.70 -6.13 -15.35
N GLN A 407 29.85 -5.60 -16.24
CA GLN A 407 28.82 -4.64 -15.84
C GLN A 407 27.76 -5.29 -14.94
N LEU A 408 27.29 -6.49 -15.29
CA LEU A 408 26.25 -7.19 -14.52
C LEU A 408 26.75 -7.58 -13.12
N VAL A 409 27.97 -8.13 -13.02
CA VAL A 409 28.61 -8.46 -11.73
C VAL A 409 28.79 -7.23 -10.84
N GLY A 410 29.03 -6.05 -11.43
CA GLY A 410 29.25 -4.81 -10.69
C GLY A 410 27.99 -4.11 -10.17
N VAL A 411 26.78 -4.38 -10.71
CA VAL A 411 25.58 -3.58 -10.40
C VAL A 411 25.24 -3.61 -8.91
N ALA A 412 25.14 -4.80 -8.31
CA ALA A 412 24.66 -4.93 -6.94
C ALA A 412 25.65 -4.35 -5.91
N PRO A 413 26.97 -4.66 -5.93
CA PRO A 413 27.94 -4.03 -5.04
C PRO A 413 28.00 -2.50 -5.22
N GLU A 414 27.93 -2.00 -6.46
CA GLU A 414 27.92 -0.56 -6.76
C GLU A 414 26.77 0.14 -6.01
N LYS A 415 25.54 -0.37 -6.14
CA LYS A 415 24.37 0.27 -5.53
C LYS A 415 24.34 0.13 -4.02
N ALA A 416 24.68 -1.05 -3.49
CA ALA A 416 24.70 -1.31 -2.05
C ALA A 416 25.63 -0.35 -1.30
N ILE A 417 26.88 -0.19 -1.77
CA ILE A 417 27.86 0.73 -1.16
C ILE A 417 27.36 2.17 -1.25
N LYS A 418 26.86 2.58 -2.42
CA LYS A 418 26.42 3.97 -2.66
C LYS A 418 25.26 4.39 -1.74
N LEU A 419 24.24 3.54 -1.58
CA LEU A 419 23.10 3.83 -0.71
C LEU A 419 23.53 3.82 0.76
N THR A 420 24.19 2.74 1.21
CA THR A 420 24.64 2.59 2.60
C THR A 420 25.47 3.78 3.09
N VAL A 421 26.43 4.25 2.28
CA VAL A 421 27.25 5.41 2.65
C VAL A 421 26.46 6.72 2.61
N ASN A 422 25.51 6.88 1.68
CA ASN A 422 24.66 8.06 1.64
C ASN A 422 23.78 8.15 2.88
N ASP A 423 23.14 7.05 3.27
CA ASP A 423 22.22 6.97 4.40
C ASP A 423 22.96 7.12 5.75
N LEU A 424 24.13 6.50 5.90
CA LEU A 424 24.97 6.67 7.10
C LEU A 424 25.40 8.13 7.29
N VAL A 425 25.82 8.81 6.22
CA VAL A 425 26.28 10.20 6.30
C VAL A 425 25.08 11.15 6.46
N ARG A 426 23.97 10.93 5.74
CA ARG A 426 22.71 11.67 5.95
C ARG A 426 22.25 11.56 7.39
N GLY A 427 22.13 10.34 7.93
CA GLY A 427 21.68 10.10 9.30
C GLY A 427 22.55 10.74 10.39
N HIS A 428 23.85 10.92 10.15
CA HIS A 428 24.74 11.66 11.07
C HIS A 428 24.52 13.18 11.04
N PHE A 429 24.04 13.74 9.92
CA PHE A 429 23.77 15.17 9.74
C PHE A 429 22.27 15.54 9.80
N THR A 430 21.38 14.59 10.08
CA THR A 430 19.95 14.84 10.29
C THR A 430 19.69 15.41 11.67
N ASN A 431 19.08 16.59 11.75
CA ASN A 431 18.67 17.18 13.02
C ASN A 431 17.44 16.47 13.62
N LYS A 432 17.19 16.64 14.93
CA LYS A 432 16.02 16.08 15.65
C LYS A 432 14.64 16.45 15.06
N LYS A 433 14.57 17.39 14.11
CA LYS A 433 13.36 17.80 13.37
C LYS A 433 13.19 17.08 12.01
N GLY A 434 14.08 16.14 11.65
CA GLY A 434 14.04 15.43 10.36
C GLY A 434 14.61 16.21 9.17
N GLU A 435 15.27 17.36 9.41
CA GLU A 435 15.81 18.22 8.37
C GLU A 435 17.33 18.07 8.20
N ILE A 436 17.79 18.02 6.95
CA ILE A 436 19.22 18.05 6.56
C ILE A 436 19.47 19.34 5.77
N ASN A 437 20.60 20.01 6.03
CA ASN A 437 21.05 21.17 5.26
C ASN A 437 21.60 20.73 3.88
N LEU A 438 21.28 21.47 2.81
CA LEU A 438 21.70 21.16 1.43
C LEU A 438 23.20 20.84 1.29
N TRP A 439 24.07 21.55 2.00
CA TRP A 439 25.51 21.26 2.00
C TRP A 439 25.86 19.88 2.57
N ALA A 440 25.14 19.42 3.59
CA ALA A 440 25.31 18.09 4.16
C ALA A 440 24.71 17.01 3.24
N GLU A 441 23.61 17.29 2.52
CA GLU A 441 23.11 16.38 1.48
C GLU A 441 24.11 16.21 0.33
N ILE A 442 24.69 17.32 -0.15
CA ILE A 442 25.75 17.34 -1.17
C ILE A 442 26.97 16.56 -0.68
N PHE A 443 27.39 16.75 0.57
CA PHE A 443 28.51 16.04 1.16
C PHE A 443 28.24 14.52 1.32
N ALA A 444 27.04 14.13 1.75
CA ALA A 444 26.61 12.73 1.80
C ALA A 444 26.59 12.09 0.40
N GLY A 445 26.18 12.85 -0.63
CA GLY A 445 26.25 12.40 -2.01
C GLY A 445 27.69 12.24 -2.49
N ALA A 446 28.54 13.21 -2.20
CA ALA A 446 29.95 13.22 -2.55
C ALA A 446 30.73 12.05 -1.92
N SER A 447 30.55 11.80 -0.61
CA SER A 447 31.22 10.72 0.12
C SER A 447 30.78 9.33 -0.38
N ALA A 448 29.48 9.14 -0.64
CA ALA A 448 28.95 7.93 -1.27
C ALA A 448 29.58 7.66 -2.66
N GLY A 449 29.66 8.70 -3.50
CA GLY A 449 30.34 8.62 -4.79
C GLY A 449 31.83 8.29 -4.68
N GLY A 450 32.53 8.87 -3.69
CA GLY A 450 33.94 8.61 -3.44
C GLY A 450 34.21 7.18 -2.98
N CYS A 451 33.43 6.67 -2.05
CA CYS A 451 33.54 5.29 -1.55
C CYS A 451 33.24 4.26 -2.63
N GLN A 452 32.21 4.49 -3.46
CA GLN A 452 31.84 3.63 -4.59
C GLN A 452 33.03 3.38 -5.53
N VAL A 453 33.79 4.43 -5.90
CA VAL A 453 34.88 4.34 -6.89
C VAL A 453 36.00 3.37 -6.46
N VAL A 454 36.27 3.24 -5.16
CA VAL A 454 37.28 2.31 -4.64
C VAL A 454 36.98 0.88 -5.08
N PHE A 455 35.70 0.49 -5.10
CA PHE A 455 35.27 -0.86 -5.45
C PHE A 455 34.91 -1.02 -6.93
N THR A 456 34.32 -0.01 -7.58
CA THR A 456 33.86 -0.13 -8.98
C THR A 456 34.97 0.03 -10.00
N ASN A 457 36.02 0.79 -9.69
CA ASN A 457 37.03 1.17 -10.68
C ASN A 457 37.74 -0.04 -11.36
N PRO A 458 38.12 -1.13 -10.65
CA PRO A 458 38.64 -2.35 -11.28
C PRO A 458 37.66 -3.03 -12.25
N LEU A 459 36.34 -2.94 -12.01
CA LEU A 459 35.31 -3.50 -12.89
C LEU A 459 35.09 -2.61 -14.13
N GLU A 460 35.10 -1.28 -13.94
CA GLU A 460 34.92 -0.32 -15.01
C GLU A 460 36.06 -0.33 -16.04
N ILE A 461 37.33 -0.41 -15.60
CA ILE A 461 38.47 -0.46 -16.54
C ILE A 461 38.44 -1.74 -17.41
N VAL A 462 38.01 -2.87 -16.83
CA VAL A 462 37.82 -4.12 -17.57
C VAL A 462 36.65 -4.01 -18.56
N LYS A 463 35.51 -3.43 -18.14
CA LYS A 463 34.37 -3.14 -19.03
C LYS A 463 34.79 -2.28 -20.23
N ILE A 464 35.42 -1.14 -19.98
CA ILE A 464 35.79 -0.16 -21.03
C ILE A 464 36.75 -0.79 -22.04
N ARG A 465 37.76 -1.55 -21.59
CA ARG A 465 38.70 -2.25 -22.47
C ARG A 465 38.02 -3.31 -23.35
N LEU A 466 37.04 -4.04 -22.83
CA LEU A 466 36.25 -5.01 -23.60
C LEU A 466 35.27 -4.35 -24.59
N GLN A 467 34.70 -3.19 -24.24
CA GLN A 467 33.82 -2.43 -25.12
C GLN A 467 34.56 -1.84 -26.34
N VAL A 468 35.81 -1.40 -26.15
CA VAL A 468 36.65 -0.82 -27.22
C VAL A 468 37.40 -1.90 -28.02
N GLN A 469 37.58 -3.11 -27.48
CA GLN A 469 38.26 -4.19 -28.22
C GLN A 469 37.61 -4.50 -29.58
N GLY A 470 36.28 -4.40 -29.71
CA GLY A 470 35.59 -4.59 -30.99
C GLY A 470 36.05 -3.64 -32.11
N GLU A 471 36.47 -2.42 -31.76
CA GLU A 471 37.03 -1.46 -32.71
C GLU A 471 38.49 -1.76 -33.09
N VAL A 472 39.27 -2.28 -32.13
CA VAL A 472 40.69 -2.62 -32.33
C VAL A 472 40.85 -3.88 -33.20
N ALA A 473 39.93 -4.84 -33.06
CA ALA A 473 39.92 -6.08 -33.83
C ALA A 473 39.71 -5.91 -35.34
N LYS A 474 39.36 -4.70 -35.82
CA LYS A 474 39.30 -4.35 -37.26
C LYS A 474 40.43 -3.42 -37.74
N THR A 475 41.19 -2.81 -36.84
CA THR A 475 42.33 -1.93 -37.22
C THR A 475 43.67 -2.65 -37.19
N VAL A 476 43.71 -3.88 -36.65
CA VAL A 476 44.88 -4.76 -36.65
C VAL A 476 44.41 -6.19 -36.92
N ASP A 477 44.76 -6.74 -38.08
CA ASP A 477 44.49 -8.16 -38.40
C ASP A 477 45.17 -9.08 -37.37
N GLY A 478 44.45 -10.12 -36.95
CA GLY A 478 44.95 -11.12 -35.99
C GLY A 478 44.92 -10.70 -34.51
N ALA A 479 44.29 -9.57 -34.14
CA ALA A 479 44.20 -9.16 -32.74
C ALA A 479 43.46 -10.20 -31.85
N PRO A 480 44.11 -10.81 -30.83
CA PRO A 480 43.50 -11.87 -30.04
C PRO A 480 42.36 -11.34 -29.17
N LYS A 481 41.24 -12.08 -29.08
CA LYS A 481 40.14 -11.79 -28.14
C LYS A 481 40.68 -11.80 -26.71
N ARG A 482 40.70 -10.65 -26.03
CA ARG A 482 41.30 -10.49 -24.71
C ARG A 482 40.24 -10.79 -23.67
N SER A 483 40.38 -11.91 -22.96
CA SER A 483 39.48 -12.23 -21.84
C SER A 483 39.59 -11.18 -20.72
N ALA A 484 38.51 -10.97 -19.97
CA ALA A 484 38.51 -10.15 -18.75
C ALA A 484 39.66 -10.57 -17.80
N MET A 485 39.88 -11.88 -17.66
CA MET A 485 40.94 -12.45 -16.82
C MET A 485 42.35 -12.12 -17.33
N TRP A 486 42.53 -12.03 -18.66
CA TRP A 486 43.79 -11.61 -19.27
C TRP A 486 44.06 -10.12 -19.02
N ILE A 487 43.02 -9.28 -19.12
CA ILE A 487 43.11 -7.84 -18.83
C ILE A 487 43.51 -7.60 -17.37
N VAL A 488 42.89 -8.31 -16.42
CA VAL A 488 43.22 -8.24 -14.98
C VAL A 488 44.67 -8.65 -14.72
N ARG A 489 45.11 -9.80 -15.28
CA ARG A 489 46.50 -10.28 -15.10
C ARG A 489 47.54 -9.35 -15.73
N ASN A 490 47.26 -8.77 -16.90
CA ASN A 490 48.21 -7.93 -17.63
C ASN A 490 48.29 -6.48 -17.11
N LEU A 491 47.26 -5.98 -16.41
CA LEU A 491 47.28 -4.67 -15.75
C LEU A 491 47.90 -4.72 -14.34
N GLY A 492 47.68 -5.81 -13.61
CA GLY A 492 48.00 -5.89 -12.18
C GLY A 492 47.17 -4.90 -11.34
N LEU A 493 47.38 -4.90 -10.02
CA LEU A 493 46.61 -4.06 -9.10
C LEU A 493 46.77 -2.56 -9.40
N VAL A 494 48.00 -2.08 -9.62
CA VAL A 494 48.27 -0.66 -9.92
C VAL A 494 47.64 -0.24 -11.26
N GLY A 495 47.69 -1.11 -12.29
CA GLY A 495 47.07 -0.85 -13.58
C GLY A 495 45.54 -0.83 -13.52
N LEU A 496 44.91 -1.63 -12.65
CA LEU A 496 43.47 -1.59 -12.42
C LEU A 496 43.02 -0.24 -11.81
N TYR A 497 43.84 0.38 -10.95
CA TYR A 497 43.57 1.72 -10.41
C TYR A 497 43.95 2.89 -11.33
N LYS A 498 44.46 2.62 -12.55
CA LYS A 498 44.78 3.65 -13.53
C LYS A 498 43.50 4.37 -13.99
N GLY A 499 43.44 5.67 -13.74
CA GLY A 499 42.28 6.52 -14.04
C GLY A 499 41.28 6.68 -12.90
N ALA A 500 41.52 6.11 -11.70
CA ALA A 500 40.64 6.26 -10.54
C ALA A 500 40.36 7.74 -10.17
N SER A 501 41.32 8.64 -10.39
CA SER A 501 41.11 10.10 -10.20
C SER A 501 40.10 10.71 -11.18
N ALA A 502 40.00 10.19 -12.40
CA ALA A 502 38.96 10.58 -13.36
C ALA A 502 37.60 9.94 -13.04
N CYS A 503 37.59 8.76 -12.41
CA CYS A 503 36.39 8.15 -11.84
C CYS A 503 35.84 9.01 -10.69
N LEU A 504 36.68 9.37 -9.71
CA LEU A 504 36.31 10.28 -8.62
C LEU A 504 35.75 11.61 -9.15
N LEU A 505 36.42 12.23 -10.13
CA LEU A 505 35.96 13.48 -10.76
C LEU A 505 34.58 13.35 -11.43
N ARG A 506 34.18 12.15 -11.88
CA ARG A 506 32.83 11.92 -12.42
C ARG A 506 31.82 11.59 -11.33
N ASP A 507 32.15 10.63 -10.47
CA ASP A 507 31.20 9.96 -9.60
C ASP A 507 30.91 10.75 -8.31
N VAL A 508 31.87 11.54 -7.82
CA VAL A 508 31.66 12.47 -6.70
C VAL A 508 30.68 13.58 -7.11
N PRO A 509 30.90 14.37 -8.19
CA PRO A 509 29.92 15.38 -8.61
C PRO A 509 28.60 14.78 -9.09
N PHE A 510 28.61 13.60 -9.75
CA PHE A 510 27.36 12.96 -10.18
C PHE A 510 26.47 12.65 -8.97
N SER A 511 27.06 12.09 -7.90
CA SER A 511 26.31 11.70 -6.71
C SER A 511 25.93 12.91 -5.85
N ALA A 512 26.81 13.92 -5.77
CA ALA A 512 26.56 15.19 -5.11
C ALA A 512 25.44 16.01 -5.75
N ILE A 513 25.19 15.87 -7.06
CA ILE A 513 24.02 16.45 -7.73
C ILE A 513 22.81 15.52 -7.61
N TYR A 514 22.98 14.23 -7.92
CA TYR A 514 21.88 13.26 -8.00
C TYR A 514 21.11 13.12 -6.69
N PHE A 515 21.78 12.93 -5.56
CA PHE A 515 21.09 12.67 -4.28
C PHE A 515 20.26 13.87 -3.79
N PRO A 516 20.78 15.12 -3.76
CA PRO A 516 19.95 16.28 -3.41
C PRO A 516 18.85 16.55 -4.43
N THR A 517 19.13 16.48 -5.74
CA THR A 517 18.07 16.68 -6.74
C THR A 517 16.98 15.60 -6.62
N TYR A 518 17.32 14.36 -6.27
CA TYR A 518 16.35 13.30 -6.00
C TYR A 518 15.56 13.56 -4.70
N SER A 519 16.24 13.92 -3.60
CA SER A 519 15.61 14.29 -2.32
C SER A 519 14.58 15.40 -2.50
N HIS A 520 14.98 16.51 -3.13
CA HIS A 520 14.13 17.66 -3.40
C HIS A 520 13.05 17.41 -4.46
N LEU A 521 13.31 16.64 -5.52
CA LEU A 521 12.23 16.28 -6.47
C LEU A 521 11.16 15.43 -5.78
N LYS A 522 11.55 14.49 -4.91
CA LYS A 522 10.57 13.73 -4.15
C LYS A 522 9.77 14.65 -3.23
N LYS A 523 10.44 15.41 -2.36
CA LYS A 523 9.81 16.28 -1.35
C LYS A 523 9.00 17.43 -1.94
N ASP A 524 9.61 18.21 -2.83
CA ASP A 524 9.09 19.53 -3.25
C ASP A 524 8.25 19.46 -4.54
N PHE A 525 8.55 18.53 -5.46
CA PHE A 525 7.82 18.41 -6.74
C PHE A 525 6.75 17.31 -6.71
N PHE A 526 7.06 16.16 -6.14
CA PHE A 526 6.09 15.06 -5.99
C PHE A 526 5.36 15.07 -4.62
N GLY A 527 5.74 15.97 -3.69
CA GLY A 527 5.05 16.14 -2.42
C GLY A 527 5.37 15.09 -1.35
N GLU A 528 6.49 14.36 -1.49
CA GLU A 528 6.90 13.31 -0.56
C GLU A 528 6.96 13.86 0.87
N SER A 529 6.11 13.30 1.71
CA SER A 529 5.93 13.69 3.10
C SER A 529 5.60 12.44 3.91
N PRO A 530 5.73 12.42 5.25
CA PRO A 530 5.73 11.17 6.00
C PRO A 530 4.51 10.21 5.92
N THR A 531 3.22 10.55 5.80
CA THR A 531 2.44 11.48 4.95
C THR A 531 2.22 10.99 3.50
N HIS A 532 2.51 11.76 2.43
CA HIS A 532 2.31 11.33 1.04
C HIS A 532 3.52 10.51 0.58
N LYS A 533 3.41 9.18 0.57
CA LYS A 533 4.40 8.29 -0.01
C LYS A 533 4.20 8.20 -1.52
N LEU A 534 5.29 8.33 -2.27
CA LEU A 534 5.26 8.39 -3.71
C LEU A 534 5.02 7.02 -4.35
N SER A 535 4.18 6.99 -5.38
CA SER A 535 4.04 5.84 -6.27
C SER A 535 5.40 5.47 -6.88
N ILE A 536 5.58 4.19 -7.19
CA ILE A 536 6.77 3.68 -7.90
C ILE A 536 7.02 4.51 -9.18
N LEU A 537 5.98 4.85 -9.94
CA LEU A 537 6.12 5.71 -11.13
C LEU A 537 6.63 7.12 -10.79
N GLN A 538 6.19 7.72 -9.67
CA GLN A 538 6.68 9.02 -9.21
C GLN A 538 8.13 8.94 -8.72
N LEU A 539 8.51 7.90 -7.97
CA LEU A 539 9.89 7.64 -7.55
C LEU A 539 10.82 7.45 -8.75
N LEU A 540 10.40 6.66 -9.75
CA LEU A 540 11.18 6.45 -10.97
C LEU A 540 11.25 7.71 -11.84
N THR A 541 10.17 8.51 -11.90
CA THR A 541 10.17 9.80 -12.62
C THR A 541 11.08 10.81 -11.90
N ALA A 542 11.04 10.89 -10.57
CA ALA A 542 11.98 11.67 -9.77
C ALA A 542 13.44 11.23 -10.00
N GLY A 543 13.70 9.92 -10.01
CA GLY A 543 15.03 9.36 -10.28
C GLY A 543 15.52 9.63 -11.70
N ALA A 544 14.62 9.55 -12.69
CA ALA A 544 14.92 9.89 -14.08
C ALA A 544 15.25 11.39 -14.22
N ILE A 545 14.39 12.28 -13.72
CA ILE A 545 14.59 13.73 -13.79
C ILE A 545 15.84 14.16 -13.00
N ALA A 546 16.07 13.64 -11.78
CA ALA A 546 17.31 13.87 -11.01
C ALA A 546 18.56 13.37 -11.75
N GLY A 547 18.42 12.28 -12.50
CA GLY A 547 19.47 11.72 -13.34
C GLY A 547 19.87 12.62 -14.51
N MET A 548 18.98 13.45 -15.05
CA MET A 548 19.26 14.29 -16.24
C MET A 548 20.35 15.35 -15.99
N PRO A 549 20.24 16.28 -15.01
CA PRO A 549 21.28 17.28 -14.78
C PRO A 549 22.57 16.65 -14.26
N ALA A 550 22.48 15.66 -13.36
CA ALA A 550 23.63 14.93 -12.85
C ALA A 550 24.42 14.24 -13.99
N ALA A 551 23.72 13.60 -14.93
CA ALA A 551 24.35 12.98 -16.10
C ALA A 551 24.93 14.02 -17.08
N TYR A 552 24.20 15.09 -17.37
CA TYR A 552 24.64 16.07 -18.37
C TYR A 552 25.85 16.88 -17.89
N LEU A 553 25.77 17.47 -16.69
CA LEU A 553 26.82 18.32 -16.12
C LEU A 553 28.13 17.58 -15.88
N THR A 554 28.08 16.27 -15.60
CA THR A 554 29.28 15.44 -15.43
C THR A 554 29.78 14.78 -16.72
N THR A 555 29.17 15.05 -17.88
CA THR A 555 29.64 14.50 -19.18
C THR A 555 31.08 14.88 -19.52
N PRO A 556 31.56 16.12 -19.28
CA PRO A 556 32.97 16.48 -19.48
C PRO A 556 33.95 15.56 -18.73
N CYS A 557 33.62 15.23 -17.48
CA CYS A 557 34.45 14.37 -16.63
C CYS A 557 34.44 12.91 -17.13
N ASP A 558 33.27 12.44 -17.59
CA ASP A 558 33.07 11.10 -18.17
C ASP A 558 33.80 10.95 -19.53
N VAL A 559 33.86 11.99 -20.37
CA VAL A 559 34.66 11.99 -21.61
C VAL A 559 36.16 11.90 -21.31
N ILE A 560 36.66 12.70 -20.35
CA ILE A 560 38.08 12.65 -19.95
C ILE A 560 38.42 11.26 -19.38
N LYS A 561 37.56 10.70 -18.51
CA LYS A 561 37.69 9.34 -17.96
C LYS A 561 37.79 8.29 -19.07
N THR A 562 36.82 8.24 -19.97
CA THR A 562 36.77 7.25 -21.06
C THR A 562 38.05 7.32 -21.92
N ARG A 563 38.52 8.52 -22.25
CA ARG A 563 39.76 8.69 -23.05
C ARG A 563 41.04 8.32 -22.30
N LEU A 564 41.08 8.49 -20.97
CA LEU A 564 42.23 8.15 -20.13
C LEU A 564 42.33 6.64 -19.82
N GLN A 565 41.20 5.94 -19.77
CA GLN A 565 41.15 4.49 -19.46
C GLN A 565 41.30 3.59 -20.69
N VAL A 566 41.10 4.13 -21.90
CA VAL A 566 41.33 3.43 -23.18
C VAL A 566 42.80 3.52 -23.62
N GLU A 567 43.35 2.40 -24.09
CA GLU A 567 44.67 2.36 -24.73
C GLU A 567 44.66 3.21 -26.02
N ALA A 568 45.51 4.23 -26.09
CA ALA A 568 45.67 5.03 -27.31
C ALA A 568 46.22 4.17 -28.46
N ARG A 569 45.68 4.35 -29.67
CA ARG A 569 46.16 3.65 -30.86
C ARG A 569 47.52 4.20 -31.31
N LYS A 570 48.24 3.48 -32.17
CA LYS A 570 49.43 4.01 -32.86
C LYS A 570 49.04 5.26 -33.65
N GLY A 571 49.60 6.42 -33.31
CA GLY A 571 49.27 7.72 -33.91
C GLY A 571 48.25 8.57 -33.16
N GLU A 572 47.65 8.10 -32.06
CA GLU A 572 46.76 8.90 -31.21
C GLU A 572 47.52 9.50 -30.00
N ALA A 573 47.06 10.67 -29.53
CA ALA A 573 47.62 11.30 -28.34
C ALA A 573 47.54 10.39 -27.10
N GLN A 574 48.69 10.15 -26.46
CA GLN A 574 48.81 9.50 -25.16
C GLN A 574 48.52 10.51 -24.04
N TYR A 575 47.65 10.16 -23.10
CA TYR A 575 47.31 11.02 -21.97
C TYR A 575 48.04 10.58 -20.70
N THR A 576 48.96 11.42 -20.22
CA THR A 576 49.75 11.18 -19.00
C THR A 576 48.95 11.42 -17.71
N GLY A 577 47.89 12.23 -17.76
CA GLY A 577 47.01 12.48 -16.62
C GLY A 577 45.84 13.40 -16.95
N LEU A 578 44.98 13.61 -15.95
CA LEU A 578 43.71 14.34 -16.08
C LEU A 578 43.85 15.75 -16.70
N ARG A 579 44.78 16.57 -16.17
CA ARG A 579 45.03 17.94 -16.65
C ARG A 579 45.55 17.96 -18.09
N HIS A 580 46.42 17.00 -18.44
CA HIS A 580 46.93 16.86 -19.80
C HIS A 580 45.80 16.49 -20.76
N ALA A 581 44.99 15.48 -20.44
CA ALA A 581 43.83 15.10 -21.23
C ALA A 581 42.85 16.26 -21.45
N ALA A 582 42.48 16.99 -20.39
CA ALA A 582 41.59 18.15 -20.51
C ALA A 582 42.18 19.25 -21.42
N LYS A 583 43.46 19.60 -21.25
CA LYS A 583 44.13 20.62 -22.08
C LYS A 583 44.19 20.19 -23.56
N THR A 584 44.62 18.96 -23.83
CA THR A 584 44.72 18.42 -25.19
C THR A 584 43.36 18.33 -25.89
N ILE A 585 42.31 17.84 -25.20
CA ILE A 585 40.95 17.78 -25.76
C ILE A 585 40.45 19.19 -26.13
N TRP A 586 40.68 20.18 -25.27
CA TRP A 586 40.32 21.58 -25.53
C TRP A 586 41.06 22.14 -26.75
N GLN A 587 42.36 21.89 -26.87
CA GLN A 587 43.20 22.42 -27.95
C GLN A 587 42.96 21.72 -29.30
N GLU A 588 42.74 20.41 -29.33
CA GLU A 588 42.63 19.62 -30.57
C GLU A 588 41.19 19.49 -31.11
N GLU A 589 40.18 19.49 -30.22
CA GLU A 589 38.78 19.22 -30.61
C GLU A 589 37.76 20.28 -30.13
N GLY A 590 38.19 21.22 -29.28
CA GLY A 590 37.36 22.30 -28.76
C GLY A 590 36.29 21.88 -27.76
N PHE A 591 35.57 22.87 -27.21
CA PHE A 591 34.65 22.68 -26.10
C PHE A 591 33.52 21.65 -26.35
N ARG A 592 33.02 21.54 -27.59
CA ARG A 592 31.96 20.59 -27.95
C ARG A 592 32.39 19.12 -27.76
N ALA A 593 33.68 18.81 -27.74
CA ALA A 593 34.19 17.45 -27.52
C ALA A 593 33.83 16.90 -26.13
N PHE A 594 33.80 17.75 -25.10
CA PHE A 594 33.48 17.36 -23.72
C PHE A 594 32.03 16.90 -23.51
N PHE A 595 31.12 17.22 -24.44
CA PHE A 595 29.71 16.82 -24.37
C PHE A 595 29.35 15.71 -25.38
N LYS A 596 30.34 15.14 -26.08
CA LYS A 596 30.15 13.96 -26.93
C LYS A 596 29.53 12.82 -26.11
N GLY A 597 28.43 12.25 -26.61
CA GLY A 597 27.69 11.19 -25.93
C GLY A 597 26.76 11.66 -24.79
N GLY A 598 26.68 12.96 -24.48
CA GLY A 598 25.78 13.50 -23.44
C GLY A 598 24.30 13.09 -23.60
N PRO A 599 23.68 13.30 -24.78
CA PRO A 599 22.31 12.86 -25.02
C PRO A 599 22.12 11.33 -24.90
N ALA A 600 23.10 10.53 -25.35
CA ALA A 600 23.06 9.07 -25.20
C ALA A 600 23.14 8.66 -23.72
N ARG A 601 23.88 9.40 -22.88
CA ARG A 601 23.95 9.19 -21.44
C ARG A 601 22.61 9.49 -20.74
N ILE A 602 21.92 10.56 -21.13
CA ILE A 602 20.57 10.88 -20.62
C ILE A 602 19.57 9.80 -21.06
N PHE A 603 19.57 9.47 -22.35
CA PHE A 603 18.64 8.50 -22.94
C PHE A 603 18.86 7.06 -22.42
N ARG A 604 20.05 6.73 -21.91
CA ARG A 604 20.33 5.46 -21.23
C ARG A 604 19.63 5.35 -19.86
N SER A 605 19.52 6.44 -19.12
CA SER A 605 19.01 6.41 -17.73
C SER A 605 17.54 6.02 -17.64
N SER A 606 16.66 6.68 -18.40
CA SER A 606 15.20 6.49 -18.27
C SER A 606 14.73 5.06 -18.61
N PRO A 607 15.10 4.44 -19.76
CA PRO A 607 14.70 3.07 -20.07
C PRO A 607 15.28 2.03 -19.11
N GLN A 608 16.47 2.27 -18.55
CA GLN A 608 17.09 1.33 -17.60
C GLN A 608 16.21 1.15 -16.36
N PHE A 609 15.62 2.24 -15.86
CA PHE A 609 14.71 2.21 -14.74
C PHE A 609 13.42 1.47 -15.08
N GLY A 610 12.80 1.73 -16.23
CA GLY A 610 11.59 1.02 -16.68
C GLY A 610 11.78 -0.50 -16.81
N PHE A 611 12.88 -0.95 -17.43
CA PHE A 611 13.17 -2.39 -17.54
C PHE A 611 13.56 -3.02 -16.20
N THR A 612 14.19 -2.27 -15.29
CA THR A 612 14.47 -2.75 -13.93
C THR A 612 13.17 -2.99 -13.17
N LEU A 613 12.19 -2.07 -13.25
CA LEU A 613 10.89 -2.24 -12.61
C LEU A 613 10.14 -3.46 -13.16
N ALA A 614 9.97 -3.53 -14.49
CA ALA A 614 9.23 -4.62 -15.11
C ALA A 614 9.83 -6.00 -14.77
N ALA A 615 11.16 -6.09 -14.66
CA ALA A 615 11.83 -7.30 -14.19
C ALA A 615 11.62 -7.56 -12.70
N TYR A 616 11.60 -6.53 -11.85
CA TYR A 616 11.34 -6.69 -10.42
C TYR A 616 9.91 -7.18 -10.15
N GLU A 617 8.91 -6.55 -10.77
CA GLU A 617 7.50 -6.97 -10.71
C GLU A 617 7.32 -8.41 -11.23
N PHE A 618 7.93 -8.73 -12.38
CA PHE A 618 7.90 -10.09 -12.93
C PHE A 618 8.55 -11.12 -11.99
N LEU A 619 9.72 -10.81 -11.43
CA LEU A 619 10.43 -11.70 -10.53
C LEU A 619 9.68 -11.91 -9.20
N GLN A 620 9.05 -10.88 -8.65
CA GLN A 620 8.19 -11.02 -7.46
C GLN A 620 6.95 -11.89 -7.74
N ASN A 621 6.34 -11.77 -8.92
CA ASN A 621 5.17 -12.56 -9.31
C ASN A 621 5.51 -14.03 -9.58
N VAL A 622 6.70 -14.32 -10.11
CA VAL A 622 7.13 -15.69 -10.48
C VAL A 622 7.84 -16.41 -9.32
N LEU A 623 8.49 -15.66 -8.42
CA LEU A 623 9.14 -16.17 -7.22
C LEU A 623 8.54 -15.50 -5.97
N PRO A 624 7.36 -15.94 -5.50
CA PRO A 624 6.87 -15.62 -4.17
C PRO A 624 7.61 -16.46 -3.10
N MET A 625 7.96 -15.84 -1.97
CA MET A 625 8.57 -16.56 -0.83
C MET A 625 7.57 -17.56 -0.21
N PRO A 626 7.97 -18.80 0.09
CA PRO A 626 7.15 -19.72 0.88
C PRO A 626 6.89 -19.12 2.27
N GLY A 627 5.63 -18.81 2.58
CA GLY A 627 5.22 -18.26 3.88
C GLY A 627 5.32 -16.73 4.02
N GLY A 628 5.74 -16.00 2.99
CA GLY A 628 5.64 -14.54 2.98
C GLY A 628 4.27 -14.07 2.51
N GLN A 629 3.65 -13.10 3.19
CA GLN A 629 2.45 -12.42 2.67
C GLN A 629 2.74 -11.88 1.27
N LYS A 630 1.80 -12.06 0.33
CA LYS A 630 1.87 -11.42 -0.99
C LYS A 630 1.95 -9.91 -0.77
N ALA A 631 3.04 -9.27 -1.19
CA ALA A 631 3.08 -7.83 -1.30
C ALA A 631 2.14 -7.42 -2.44
N GLU A 632 0.90 -7.05 -2.11
CA GLU A 632 -0.06 -6.59 -3.11
C GLU A 632 0.42 -5.29 -3.73
N LEU A 633 0.88 -5.36 -4.99
CA LEU A 633 1.11 -4.20 -5.83
C LEU A 633 -0.24 -3.52 -6.12
N PRO A 634 -0.40 -2.22 -5.84
CA PRO A 634 -1.60 -1.49 -6.21
C PRO A 634 -1.80 -1.54 -7.73
N LYS A 635 -2.94 -2.10 -8.17
CA LYS A 635 -3.25 -2.27 -9.59
C LYS A 635 -3.26 -0.91 -10.29
N MET A 636 -2.50 -0.79 -11.39
CA MET A 636 -2.54 0.41 -12.24
C MET A 636 -3.87 0.53 -12.99
N THR A 637 -4.84 1.23 -12.41
CA THR A 637 -5.98 1.80 -13.13
C THR A 637 -6.39 3.14 -12.51
N GLY A 638 -6.17 4.24 -13.23
CA GLY A 638 -6.63 5.58 -12.84
C GLY A 638 -5.54 6.64 -12.86
N GLY A 639 -5.80 7.75 -13.56
CA GLY A 639 -5.04 9.00 -13.42
C GLY A 639 -5.40 9.72 -12.11
N PRO A 640 -4.97 10.99 -11.93
CA PRO A 640 -5.18 11.73 -10.69
C PRO A 640 -6.66 12.04 -10.46
N SER A 641 -7.34 11.17 -9.70
CA SER A 641 -8.59 11.50 -9.04
C SER A 641 -8.29 12.12 -7.68
N GLU A 642 -8.99 13.20 -7.36
CA GLU A 642 -9.10 13.73 -6.01
C GLU A 642 -9.52 12.61 -5.05
N THR A 643 -9.06 12.66 -3.79
CA THR A 643 -9.38 11.69 -2.74
C THR A 643 -10.82 11.84 -2.26
N ALA A 644 -11.77 11.48 -3.12
CA ALA A 644 -13.08 11.01 -2.70
C ALA A 644 -12.91 9.86 -1.68
N PRO A 645 -13.86 9.66 -0.75
CA PRO A 645 -13.86 8.46 0.07
C PRO A 645 -13.83 7.22 -0.82
N VAL A 646 -13.17 6.15 -0.39
CA VAL A 646 -13.21 4.85 -1.06
C VAL A 646 -14.60 4.24 -0.84
N GLN A 647 -15.59 4.78 -1.56
CA GLN A 647 -16.81 4.06 -1.83
C GLN A 647 -16.41 2.80 -2.58
N ASP A 648 -16.58 1.68 -1.90
CA ASP A 648 -16.26 0.36 -2.41
C ASP A 648 -17.21 0.06 -3.57
N THR A 649 -16.74 0.35 -4.79
CA THR A 649 -17.52 0.19 -6.04
C THR A 649 -17.68 -1.28 -6.43
N THR A 650 -17.15 -2.22 -5.63
CA THR A 650 -17.48 -3.63 -5.78
C THR A 650 -18.94 -3.87 -5.40
N PRO A 651 -19.66 -4.78 -6.08
CA PRO A 651 -21.04 -5.14 -5.70
C PRO A 651 -21.19 -5.72 -4.29
N PHE A 652 -20.09 -5.99 -3.58
CA PHE A 652 -20.07 -6.57 -2.25
C PHE A 652 -19.78 -5.55 -1.13
N GLY A 653 -19.52 -4.26 -1.45
CA GLY A 653 -19.31 -3.22 -0.44
C GLY A 653 -20.47 -3.08 0.57
N ARG A 654 -21.72 -3.30 0.11
CA ARG A 654 -22.92 -3.38 0.95
C ARG A 654 -22.95 -4.60 1.86
N SER A 655 -22.38 -5.73 1.44
CA SER A 655 -22.28 -6.93 2.29
C SER A 655 -21.38 -6.70 3.50
N ARG A 656 -20.28 -5.95 3.32
CA ARG A 656 -19.40 -5.49 4.42
C ARG A 656 -20.13 -4.54 5.37
N ASN A 657 -21.00 -3.66 4.86
CA ASN A 657 -21.80 -2.79 5.71
C ASN A 657 -22.90 -3.57 6.48
N ALA A 658 -23.51 -4.59 5.86
CA ALA A 658 -24.43 -5.50 6.54
C ALA A 658 -23.75 -6.22 7.71
N LEU A 659 -22.51 -6.71 7.51
CA LEU A 659 -21.71 -7.31 8.57
C LEU A 659 -21.45 -6.34 9.73
N LYS A 660 -21.21 -5.04 9.49
CA LYS A 660 -21.09 -4.05 10.58
C LYS A 660 -22.37 -3.94 11.42
N ILE A 661 -23.55 -3.94 10.81
CA ILE A 661 -24.83 -3.93 11.55
C ILE A 661 -25.03 -5.23 12.34
N ILE A 662 -24.53 -6.36 11.84
CA ILE A 662 -24.58 -7.64 12.57
C ILE A 662 -23.58 -7.64 13.75
N LEU A 663 -22.39 -7.07 13.57
CA LEU A 663 -21.37 -6.95 14.63
C LEU A 663 -21.72 -5.93 15.72
N ASP A 664 -22.73 -5.06 15.51
CA ASP A 664 -23.33 -4.24 16.57
C ASP A 664 -24.10 -5.08 17.62
N LEU A 665 -24.46 -6.32 17.31
CA LEU A 665 -25.05 -7.26 18.27
C LEU A 665 -23.98 -7.85 19.19
N ASP A 666 -22.88 -8.35 18.62
CA ASP A 666 -21.72 -8.95 19.30
C ASP A 666 -20.52 -9.02 18.33
N GLU A 667 -19.28 -8.83 18.80
CA GLU A 667 -18.06 -8.94 17.99
C GLU A 667 -17.76 -10.37 17.52
N ASP A 668 -18.20 -11.37 18.29
CA ASP A 668 -18.03 -12.80 17.99
C ASP A 668 -19.13 -13.36 17.08
N PHE A 669 -20.08 -12.53 16.63
CA PHE A 669 -21.16 -12.98 15.76
C PHE A 669 -20.62 -13.56 14.46
N GLY A 670 -20.95 -14.83 14.19
CA GLY A 670 -20.49 -15.58 13.03
C GLY A 670 -19.08 -16.18 13.11
N ARG A 671 -18.31 -15.96 14.18
CA ARG A 671 -17.00 -16.63 14.34
C ARG A 671 -17.19 -18.13 14.57
N ALA A 672 -16.31 -18.93 13.97
CA ALA A 672 -16.32 -20.38 14.13
C ALA A 672 -15.83 -20.78 15.54
N LYS A 673 -16.77 -20.97 16.47
CA LYS A 673 -16.48 -21.47 17.82
C LYS A 673 -16.18 -22.97 17.77
N LEU A 674 -15.12 -23.40 18.46
CA LEU A 674 -14.92 -24.82 18.78
C LEU A 674 -16.13 -25.32 19.59
N PRO A 675 -16.81 -26.42 19.21
CA PRO A 675 -18.05 -26.82 19.87
C PRO A 675 -17.82 -27.33 21.30
N ASN A 676 -18.54 -26.76 22.26
CA ASN A 676 -18.80 -27.45 23.53
C ASN A 676 -19.88 -28.52 23.31
N GLU A 677 -19.64 -29.75 23.81
CA GLU A 677 -20.44 -30.95 23.49
C GLU A 677 -21.96 -30.84 23.74
N GLN A 678 -22.37 -29.99 24.68
CA GLN A 678 -23.80 -29.77 24.98
C GLN A 678 -24.53 -28.92 23.92
N GLY A 679 -23.83 -27.99 23.26
CA GLY A 679 -24.41 -27.14 22.20
C GLY A 679 -24.76 -27.94 20.93
N TRP A 680 -23.99 -28.98 20.63
CA TRP A 680 -24.19 -29.82 19.44
C TRP A 680 -25.47 -30.66 19.48
N LYS A 681 -26.02 -30.94 20.67
CA LYS A 681 -27.19 -31.82 20.85
C LYS A 681 -28.54 -31.10 20.81
N THR A 682 -28.56 -29.77 20.78
CA THR A 682 -29.81 -28.97 20.88
C THR A 682 -30.20 -28.22 19.60
N LEU A 683 -29.33 -28.20 18.59
CA LEU A 683 -29.59 -27.55 17.29
C LEU A 683 -30.59 -28.37 16.43
N PRO A 684 -31.50 -27.72 15.67
CA PRO A 684 -32.36 -28.41 14.71
C PRO A 684 -31.55 -29.06 13.59
N ARG A 685 -32.05 -30.16 13.00
CA ARG A 685 -31.40 -30.87 11.88
C ARG A 685 -31.08 -29.98 10.68
N ALA A 686 -31.87 -28.94 10.43
CA ALA A 686 -31.65 -27.96 9.36
C ALA A 686 -30.43 -27.03 9.58
N ILE A 687 -29.79 -27.07 10.76
CA ILE A 687 -28.61 -26.26 11.11
C ILE A 687 -27.47 -27.18 11.59
N GLY A 688 -27.41 -28.41 11.09
CA GLY A 688 -26.32 -29.37 11.37
C GLY A 688 -26.34 -30.03 12.76
N GLY A 689 -27.41 -29.84 13.56
CA GLY A 689 -27.57 -30.51 14.85
C GLY A 689 -28.27 -31.86 14.73
N GLY A 690 -27.62 -32.94 15.15
CA GLY A 690 -28.25 -34.26 15.22
C GLY A 690 -27.29 -35.44 15.07
N GLY A 691 -26.48 -35.69 16.09
CA GLY A 691 -25.70 -36.93 16.18
C GLY A 691 -26.63 -38.15 16.16
N ALA A 692 -26.29 -39.15 15.36
CA ALA A 692 -27.04 -40.40 15.29
C ALA A 692 -26.96 -41.13 16.64
N SER A 693 -28.11 -41.55 17.15
CA SER A 693 -28.20 -42.49 18.27
C SER A 693 -28.44 -43.90 17.72
N GLN A 694 -27.34 -44.57 17.32
CA GLN A 694 -27.07 -46.01 17.43
C GLN A 694 -25.66 -46.30 16.92
#